data_AF-A0A485LNI1-F1
#
_entry.id   AF-A0A485LNI1-F1
#
_cell.length_a   1.000
_cell.length_b   1.000
_cell.length_c   1.000
_cell.angle_alpha   90.00
_cell.angle_beta   90.00
_cell.angle_gamma   90.00
#
_symmetry.space_group_name_H-M   'P 1'
#
loop_
_entity.id
_entity.type
_entity.pdbx_description
1 polymer ?
#
loop_
_entity_poly.entity_id
_entity_poly.type
_entity_poly.pdbx_seq_one_letter_code
_entity_poly.pdbx_strand_id
1 'polypeptide(L)'
;MVLFRFPTVALGIFFLAAAGHAQQQCSVLLDIDFPENDLVQTFQDDPSACCADCQATPGCQLFNWYAGVCYLKSAQGDSYPLPGGQSGVLLTTPTTTTTSPTDTPTSAPTDAPTDTPTLTPTETPPTNAPTDAPSDTPTPAPTDAPTPVLTPASTSTPTDAPTDAPTTAPTDAPTPPPTTIAPTPMPTSAPTSAPTTVAPTCSRVRKAWDALSPAEQDTFVSAIALAMDKGLYQKWVWIHAERMSNMEAHGTCVFLFWHRKFLLGFENMLRSLGDRYACVTLPYWDYVQQYSTMQKTRKCNSIESCSPVTKALGGSTQGSRSTKPLFGYTFSNYKCVSAEPANHQCTIGGASASQCDHCIPRGNWASTTMITDMSIANVRRALFASGSTIASVSRAVEMSPHNILHSTLDGALSNVYVSVMDPMFFIHHTTIDLLHTIYYHCRVEPLDLAADATNNMVFQGCTTNNGDTLSPQSSLKMRVGDATPAVDVLQDPLIAPYFQGLPSTYLGLTDVRTLGYSYEFKGLLGDMYDKCDGSTAESLHVESVTNAEVNHVVRPVTKEGDLASIAMRDQVLSLASSIGLTRDQGFHELEKMTVAMHDQCLPGSVADFTPEFKDQWHITDAAPAFQLLENIRNGNDPIRIPKWQGLLQQFYNCTIA
;
A
#
# COMPACT_ATOMS: atom_id res chain seq x y z
N MET A 1 28.53 -13.16 -73.02
CA MET A 1 29.43 -12.07 -73.42
C MET A 1 28.69 -10.77 -73.14
N VAL A 2 29.11 -10.02 -72.12
CA VAL A 2 29.04 -8.55 -71.92
C VAL A 2 29.50 -8.31 -70.48
N LEU A 3 30.56 -7.51 -70.37
CA LEU A 3 31.23 -7.09 -69.14
C LEU A 3 30.38 -6.12 -68.33
N PHE A 4 30.48 -6.17 -66.99
CA PHE A 4 30.24 -5.00 -66.15
C PHE A 4 31.44 -4.75 -65.22
N ARG A 5 31.87 -3.49 -65.20
CA ARG A 5 33.02 -2.92 -64.49
C ARG A 5 32.75 -2.81 -62.98
N PHE A 6 33.78 -3.08 -62.18
CA PHE A 6 33.90 -2.60 -60.80
C PHE A 6 34.45 -1.17 -60.76
N PRO A 7 33.98 -0.29 -59.86
CA PRO A 7 34.80 0.80 -59.35
C PRO A 7 35.38 0.46 -57.97
N THR A 8 36.66 0.76 -57.85
CA THR A 8 37.52 0.78 -56.66
C THR A 8 36.95 1.61 -55.51
N VAL A 9 36.93 1.04 -54.30
CA VAL A 9 36.72 1.76 -53.04
C VAL A 9 38.04 2.37 -52.59
N ALA A 10 38.10 3.69 -52.51
CA ALA A 10 39.20 4.44 -51.90
C ALA A 10 38.98 4.52 -50.38
N LEU A 11 39.98 4.09 -49.61
CA LEU A 11 40.01 4.16 -48.16
C LEU A 11 40.32 5.63 -47.75
N GLY A 12 39.28 6.39 -47.43
CA GLY A 12 39.41 7.75 -46.89
C GLY A 12 39.55 7.70 -45.37
N ILE A 13 40.77 7.85 -44.87
CA ILE A 13 41.05 8.09 -43.45
C ILE A 13 40.60 9.52 -43.14
N PHE A 14 39.46 9.67 -42.46
CA PHE A 14 39.08 10.92 -41.83
C PHE A 14 39.76 11.01 -40.46
N PHE A 15 40.77 11.87 -40.37
CA PHE A 15 41.25 12.41 -39.09
C PHE A 15 40.14 13.32 -38.54
N LEU A 16 39.43 12.86 -37.50
CA LEU A 16 38.72 13.79 -36.62
C LEU A 16 39.77 14.50 -35.76
N ALA A 17 39.93 15.80 -36.00
CA ALA A 17 40.62 16.69 -35.08
C ALA A 17 39.82 16.74 -33.77
N ALA A 18 40.38 16.21 -32.69
CA ALA A 18 39.87 16.40 -31.35
C ALA A 18 40.04 17.88 -30.97
N ALA A 19 38.96 18.65 -31.05
CA ALA A 19 38.88 19.93 -30.34
C ALA A 19 38.74 19.60 -28.84
N GLY A 20 39.85 19.59 -28.13
CA GLY A 20 39.88 19.47 -26.67
C GLY A 20 39.20 20.69 -26.05
N HIS A 21 37.91 20.57 -25.79
CA HIS A 21 37.24 21.42 -24.81
C HIS A 21 37.69 20.91 -23.44
N ALA A 22 38.33 21.77 -22.66
CA ALA A 22 38.60 21.48 -21.26
C ALA A 22 37.24 21.25 -20.57
N GLN A 23 36.89 19.98 -20.33
CA GLN A 23 35.74 19.64 -19.50
C GLN A 23 36.04 20.16 -18.10
N GLN A 24 35.33 21.21 -17.69
CA GLN A 24 35.22 21.52 -16.28
C GLN A 24 34.62 20.29 -15.59
N GLN A 25 35.21 19.88 -14.48
CA GLN A 25 34.81 18.69 -13.74
C GLN A 25 33.95 19.13 -12.55
N CYS A 26 32.84 18.43 -12.31
CA CYS A 26 32.15 18.53 -11.03
C CYS A 26 32.82 17.62 -10.01
N SER A 27 32.87 18.06 -8.75
CA SER A 27 33.12 17.14 -7.64
C SER A 27 31.98 16.12 -7.52
N VAL A 28 32.26 14.98 -6.88
CA VAL A 28 31.23 13.98 -6.56
C VAL A 28 31.14 13.87 -5.05
N LEU A 29 29.95 14.15 -4.52
CA LEU A 29 29.61 14.07 -3.11
C LEU A 29 28.45 13.10 -2.95
N LEU A 30 28.75 11.90 -2.44
CA LEU A 30 27.75 10.87 -2.20
C LEU A 30 26.98 11.17 -0.92
N ASP A 31 25.70 10.84 -0.94
CA ASP A 31 24.78 10.89 0.19
C ASP A 31 24.64 12.29 0.82
N ILE A 32 24.80 13.34 0.02
CA ILE A 32 24.77 14.73 0.45
C ILE A 32 23.75 15.50 -0.37
N ASP A 33 22.94 16.31 0.30
CA ASP A 33 22.07 17.33 -0.26
C ASP A 33 22.50 18.73 0.19
N PHE A 34 22.32 19.69 -0.68
CA PHE A 34 22.42 21.12 -0.38
C PHE A 34 21.06 21.76 -0.62
N PRO A 35 20.19 21.93 0.40
CA PRO A 35 18.88 22.52 0.20
C PRO A 35 18.95 24.00 -0.21
N GLU A 36 17.84 24.49 -0.78
CA GLU A 36 17.65 25.87 -1.25
C GLU A 36 18.50 26.26 -2.48
N ASN A 37 18.32 27.48 -3.00
CA ASN A 37 19.06 28.05 -4.15
C ASN A 37 18.85 27.32 -5.50
N ASP A 38 17.75 26.57 -5.65
CA ASP A 38 17.35 25.91 -6.89
C ASP A 38 17.06 26.92 -8.02
N LEU A 39 17.65 26.67 -9.19
CA LEU A 39 17.44 27.43 -10.42
C LEU A 39 16.41 26.75 -11.32
N VAL A 40 16.68 25.49 -11.64
CA VAL A 40 15.88 24.70 -12.58
C VAL A 40 16.14 23.22 -12.32
N GLN A 41 15.20 22.38 -12.73
CA GLN A 41 15.30 20.93 -12.63
C GLN A 41 15.46 20.33 -14.02
N THR A 42 16.39 19.37 -14.15
CA THR A 42 16.52 18.51 -15.32
C THR A 42 16.42 17.04 -14.90
N PHE A 43 16.24 16.14 -15.87
CA PHE A 43 16.03 14.71 -15.60
C PHE A 43 17.15 13.90 -16.22
N GLN A 44 17.83 13.09 -15.41
CA GLN A 44 18.94 12.25 -15.83
C GLN A 44 18.92 10.91 -15.08
N ASP A 45 19.09 9.81 -15.81
CA ASP A 45 19.19 8.46 -15.24
C ASP A 45 20.52 8.21 -14.50
N ASP A 46 21.55 9.00 -14.83
CA ASP A 46 22.88 8.94 -14.21
C ASP A 46 23.20 10.30 -13.56
N PRO A 47 23.51 10.35 -12.26
CA PRO A 47 23.89 11.60 -11.59
C PRO A 47 25.12 12.28 -12.22
N SER A 48 25.99 11.53 -12.90
CA SER A 48 27.16 12.10 -13.58
C SER A 48 26.77 13.04 -14.75
N ALA A 49 25.58 12.84 -15.33
CA ALA A 49 25.06 13.67 -16.42
C ALA A 49 24.54 15.03 -15.94
N CYS A 50 24.19 15.18 -14.65
CA CYS A 50 23.76 16.47 -14.07
C CYS A 50 24.84 17.55 -14.13
N CYS A 51 26.11 17.15 -14.17
CA CYS A 51 27.21 18.10 -14.29
C CYS A 51 27.16 18.86 -15.62
N ALA A 52 26.80 18.19 -16.71
CA ALA A 52 26.67 18.82 -18.02
C ALA A 52 25.47 19.78 -18.06
N ASP A 53 24.35 19.37 -17.43
CA ASP A 53 23.15 20.21 -17.32
C ASP A 53 23.43 21.49 -16.51
N CYS A 54 24.20 21.37 -15.42
CA CYS A 54 24.64 22.53 -14.64
C CYS A 54 25.55 23.46 -15.46
N GLN A 55 26.51 22.92 -16.23
CA GLN A 55 27.39 23.73 -17.08
C GLN A 55 26.63 24.49 -18.17
N ALA A 56 25.56 23.90 -18.70
CA ALA A 56 24.72 24.50 -19.72
C ALA A 56 23.75 25.55 -19.17
N THR A 57 23.58 25.63 -17.84
CA THR A 57 22.59 26.48 -17.17
C THR A 57 23.25 27.75 -16.61
N PRO A 58 22.97 28.94 -17.16
CA PRO A 58 23.55 30.20 -16.67
C PRO A 58 23.29 30.41 -15.18
N GLY A 59 24.35 30.62 -14.41
CA GLY A 59 24.28 30.85 -12.96
C GLY A 59 24.31 29.59 -12.10
N CYS A 60 24.32 28.39 -12.68
CA CYS A 60 24.49 27.15 -11.92
C CYS A 60 25.93 27.01 -11.41
N GLN A 61 26.09 26.64 -10.14
CA GLN A 61 27.37 26.41 -9.47
C GLN A 61 27.49 24.98 -8.94
N LEU A 62 26.38 24.31 -8.67
CA LEU A 62 26.33 22.92 -8.21
C LEU A 62 25.01 22.26 -8.61
N PHE A 63 24.93 20.94 -8.45
CA PHE A 63 23.69 20.20 -8.56
C PHE A 63 23.52 19.24 -7.38
N ASN A 64 22.27 18.93 -7.05
CA ASN A 64 21.94 17.74 -6.27
C ASN A 64 21.18 16.80 -7.19
N TRP A 65 21.62 15.56 -7.28
CA TRP A 65 20.89 14.51 -7.97
C TRP A 65 20.23 13.62 -6.94
N TYR A 66 18.93 13.44 -7.08
CA TYR A 66 18.18 12.49 -6.28
C TYR A 66 17.04 11.93 -7.11
N ALA A 67 16.93 10.60 -7.12
CA ALA A 67 15.86 9.89 -7.80
C ALA A 67 15.65 10.39 -9.26
N GLY A 68 16.72 10.48 -10.04
CA GLY A 68 16.66 10.83 -11.47
C GLY A 68 16.47 12.33 -11.78
N VAL A 69 16.42 13.20 -10.76
CA VAL A 69 16.25 14.64 -10.93
C VAL A 69 17.54 15.35 -10.56
N CYS A 70 18.06 16.17 -11.47
CA CYS A 70 19.14 17.11 -11.19
C CYS A 70 18.53 18.44 -10.77
N TYR A 71 18.65 18.76 -9.49
CA TYR A 71 18.33 20.07 -8.95
C TYR A 71 19.54 20.98 -9.16
N LEU A 72 19.51 21.83 -10.18
CA LEU A 72 20.59 22.73 -10.53
C LEU A 72 20.53 23.98 -9.65
N LYS A 73 21.64 24.35 -9.02
CA LYS A 73 21.65 25.33 -7.93
C LYS A 73 22.62 26.47 -8.18
N SER A 74 22.22 27.66 -7.73
CA SER A 74 22.96 28.92 -7.92
C SER A 74 24.06 29.17 -6.90
N ALA A 75 24.00 28.55 -5.72
CA ALA A 75 24.97 28.70 -4.65
C ALA A 75 24.96 27.48 -3.72
N GLN A 76 26.12 27.16 -3.14
CA GLN A 76 26.25 26.08 -2.16
C GLN A 76 25.80 26.57 -0.78
N GLY A 77 24.69 26.02 -0.28
CA GLY A 77 24.19 26.24 1.09
C GLY A 77 24.81 25.28 2.10
N ASP A 78 24.15 25.12 3.25
CA ASP A 78 24.50 24.11 4.25
C ASP A 78 24.33 22.69 3.69
N SER A 79 25.16 21.73 4.14
CA SER A 79 25.09 20.33 3.69
C SER A 79 24.26 19.47 4.63
N TYR A 80 23.40 18.63 4.09
CA TYR A 80 22.56 17.68 4.82
C TYR A 80 22.74 16.25 4.29
N PRO A 81 22.63 15.21 5.14
CA PRO A 81 22.67 13.82 4.67
C PRO A 81 21.46 13.48 3.79
N LEU A 82 21.71 12.88 2.62
CA LEU A 82 20.69 12.40 1.68
C LEU A 82 21.08 11.02 1.15
N PRO A 83 20.78 9.94 1.88
CA PRO A 83 21.11 8.58 1.46
C PRO A 83 20.55 8.25 0.07
N GLY A 84 21.41 7.84 -0.86
CA GLY A 84 21.08 7.56 -2.26
C GLY A 84 21.12 8.78 -3.19
N GLY A 85 21.35 9.98 -2.65
CA GLY A 85 21.60 11.20 -3.42
C GLY A 85 23.05 11.36 -3.82
N GLN A 86 23.30 12.07 -4.91
CA GLN A 86 24.65 12.45 -5.33
C GLN A 86 24.66 13.93 -5.70
N SER A 87 25.48 14.72 -5.02
CA SER A 87 25.66 16.13 -5.35
C SER A 87 27.00 16.38 -6.02
N GLY A 88 27.12 17.47 -6.76
CA GLY A 88 28.37 17.86 -7.39
C GLY A 88 28.53 19.35 -7.56
N VAL A 89 29.71 19.87 -7.21
CA VAL A 89 30.05 21.30 -7.29
C VAL A 89 30.98 21.54 -8.46
N LEU A 90 30.71 22.57 -9.26
CA LEU A 90 31.55 22.92 -10.41
C LEU A 90 32.93 23.39 -9.95
N LEU A 91 33.98 22.67 -10.34
CA LEU A 91 35.36 23.06 -10.05
C LEU A 91 35.81 24.09 -11.09
N THR A 92 35.88 25.36 -10.68
CA THR A 92 36.52 26.39 -11.51
C THR A 92 38.03 26.16 -11.49
N THR A 93 38.62 25.84 -12.64
CA THR A 93 40.08 25.87 -12.77
C THR A 93 40.51 27.34 -12.73
N PRO A 94 41.42 27.77 -11.84
CA PRO A 94 41.93 29.13 -11.88
C PRO A 94 42.74 29.30 -13.17
N THR A 95 42.15 29.98 -14.15
CA THR A 95 42.89 30.44 -15.32
C THR A 95 43.91 31.46 -14.83
N THR A 96 45.17 31.04 -14.69
CA THR A 96 46.30 31.96 -14.49
C THR A 96 46.47 32.78 -15.76
N THR A 97 45.77 33.91 -15.86
CA THR A 97 46.05 34.93 -16.88
C THR A 97 47.29 35.72 -16.47
N THR A 98 48.41 35.43 -17.13
CA THR A 98 49.62 36.24 -17.11
C THR A 98 49.37 37.52 -17.90
N THR A 99 49.21 38.67 -17.24
CA THR A 99 49.20 39.97 -17.92
C THR A 99 50.57 40.63 -17.80
N SER A 100 51.22 40.82 -18.96
CA SER A 100 52.40 41.66 -19.15
C SER A 100 52.00 43.16 -19.12
N PRO A 101 52.85 44.09 -18.66
CA PRO A 101 52.45 45.46 -18.34
C PRO A 101 52.57 46.40 -19.55
N THR A 102 51.70 47.41 -19.63
CA THR A 102 51.97 48.65 -20.37
C THR A 102 51.24 49.83 -19.72
N ASP A 103 51.99 50.90 -19.53
CA ASP A 103 51.74 52.11 -18.74
C ASP A 103 50.79 53.15 -19.39
N THR A 104 49.90 53.73 -18.56
CA THR A 104 49.50 55.17 -18.39
C THR A 104 48.93 56.01 -19.57
N PRO A 105 48.32 57.22 -19.36
CA PRO A 105 47.89 57.94 -18.13
C PRO A 105 46.44 58.58 -18.12
N THR A 106 45.91 58.81 -16.89
CA THR A 106 45.25 60.02 -16.27
C THR A 106 44.21 60.86 -17.09
N SER A 107 43.03 61.30 -16.59
CA SER A 107 42.80 62.33 -15.52
C SER A 107 41.30 62.55 -15.14
N ALA A 108 41.08 62.96 -13.88
CA ALA A 108 39.90 63.36 -13.04
C ALA A 108 38.99 64.55 -13.53
N PRO A 109 38.05 65.18 -12.74
CA PRO A 109 37.38 64.90 -11.41
C PRO A 109 35.83 65.21 -11.26
N THR A 110 35.29 64.99 -10.03
CA THR A 110 34.17 65.68 -9.26
C THR A 110 32.68 65.37 -9.58
N ASP A 111 31.67 65.35 -8.67
CA ASP A 111 31.42 65.89 -7.31
C ASP A 111 30.27 65.14 -6.56
N ALA A 112 30.15 65.35 -5.23
CA ALA A 112 29.06 64.94 -4.30
C ALA A 112 27.80 65.87 -4.41
N PRO A 113 26.64 65.76 -3.67
CA PRO A 113 26.46 65.37 -2.25
C PRO A 113 25.19 64.57 -1.85
N THR A 114 25.14 64.29 -0.54
CA THR A 114 24.13 63.82 0.45
C THR A 114 22.63 63.93 0.16
N ASP A 115 21.83 62.99 0.70
CA ASP A 115 20.63 63.28 1.52
C ASP A 115 20.14 62.05 2.33
N THR A 116 19.83 62.30 3.62
CA THR A 116 19.00 61.45 4.50
C THR A 116 17.61 62.08 4.62
N PRO A 117 16.54 61.28 4.80
CA PRO A 117 15.76 61.43 6.02
C PRO A 117 15.21 60.13 6.65
N THR A 118 15.01 60.23 7.95
CA THR A 118 14.40 59.33 8.95
C THR A 118 12.92 59.02 8.70
N LEU A 119 12.46 57.80 9.05
CA LEU A 119 11.18 57.56 9.75
C LEU A 119 11.29 56.33 10.69
N THR A 120 10.88 56.52 11.94
CA THR A 120 10.65 55.49 12.98
C THR A 120 9.25 54.89 12.86
N PRO A 121 9.05 53.66 13.37
CA PRO A 121 7.82 53.34 14.09
C PRO A 121 8.08 52.78 15.50
N THR A 122 7.23 53.26 16.41
CA THR A 122 7.07 52.94 17.83
C THR A 122 6.43 51.58 18.04
N GLU A 123 6.99 50.74 18.93
CA GLU A 123 6.30 49.59 19.52
C GLU A 123 6.13 49.82 21.04
N THR A 124 4.87 49.86 21.46
CA THR A 124 4.39 49.89 22.84
C THR A 124 4.34 48.46 23.42
N PRO A 125 4.67 48.24 24.71
CA PRO A 125 4.49 46.95 25.37
C PRO A 125 3.09 46.83 26.00
N PRO A 126 2.43 45.64 26.02
CA PRO A 126 1.31 45.40 26.92
C PRO A 126 1.81 44.79 28.23
N THR A 127 1.71 45.58 29.29
CA THR A 127 1.67 45.12 30.69
C THR A 127 0.24 44.68 31.02
N ASN A 128 0.08 43.52 31.65
CA ASN A 128 -1.04 43.25 32.56
C ASN A 128 -0.53 42.39 33.74
N ALA A 129 -1.03 42.75 34.93
CA ALA A 129 -0.48 42.48 36.25
C ALA A 129 -0.59 41.02 36.74
N PRO A 130 0.29 40.60 37.68
CA PRO A 130 0.24 39.28 38.31
C PRO A 130 -0.76 39.26 39.47
N THR A 131 -1.48 38.14 39.62
CA THR A 131 -2.34 37.87 40.79
C THR A 131 -1.65 36.83 41.69
N ASP A 132 -1.82 37.02 43.01
CA ASP A 132 -1.04 36.43 44.10
C ASP A 132 -1.17 34.90 44.31
N ALA A 133 0.00 34.33 44.66
CA ALA A 133 0.33 33.26 45.63
C ALA A 133 -0.31 31.85 45.54
N PRO A 134 0.51 30.81 45.38
CA PRO A 134 0.32 29.52 46.02
C PRO A 134 1.21 29.36 47.27
N SER A 135 0.62 28.81 48.33
CA SER A 135 1.24 28.56 49.64
C SER A 135 2.08 27.29 49.62
N ASP A 136 3.38 27.42 49.93
CA ASP A 136 4.29 26.31 50.21
C ASP A 136 4.07 25.79 51.64
N THR A 137 3.74 24.50 51.78
CA THR A 137 4.09 23.74 52.99
C THR A 137 4.58 22.34 52.61
N PRO A 138 5.76 21.90 53.11
CA PRO A 138 6.38 20.64 52.74
C PRO A 138 5.93 19.51 53.67
N THR A 139 5.67 18.32 53.12
CA THR A 139 5.51 17.11 53.95
C THR A 139 6.69 16.15 53.69
N PRO A 140 7.38 15.66 54.73
CA PRO A 140 8.63 14.94 54.61
C PRO A 140 8.45 13.42 54.46
N ALA A 141 9.43 12.77 53.82
CA ALA A 141 9.80 11.37 54.12
C ALA A 141 10.70 11.37 55.38
N PRO A 142 10.76 10.33 56.25
CA PRO A 142 11.48 9.09 55.87
C PRO A 142 11.18 7.75 56.65
N THR A 143 11.72 6.65 56.11
CA THR A 143 12.36 5.42 56.72
C THR A 143 11.62 4.14 57.16
N ASP A 144 12.40 3.06 57.01
CA ASP A 144 12.25 1.60 57.07
C ASP A 144 12.02 0.88 58.44
N ALA A 145 11.41 -0.33 58.33
CA ALA A 145 11.67 -1.63 59.02
C ALA A 145 11.54 -1.78 60.57
N PRO A 146 11.51 -3.01 61.18
CA PRO A 146 10.93 -4.33 60.82
C PRO A 146 10.15 -5.07 61.97
N THR A 147 9.64 -6.29 61.67
CA THR A 147 9.35 -7.48 62.56
C THR A 147 8.09 -7.52 63.47
N PRO A 148 7.59 -8.71 63.95
CA PRO A 148 7.82 -10.12 63.56
C PRO A 148 6.55 -11.02 63.40
N VAL A 149 6.72 -12.11 62.62
CA VAL A 149 6.34 -13.53 62.83
C VAL A 149 5.18 -13.90 63.79
N LEU A 150 4.22 -14.71 63.30
CA LEU A 150 3.97 -16.10 63.77
C LEU A 150 2.96 -16.87 62.89
N THR A 151 3.46 -17.96 62.30
CA THR A 151 2.76 -19.15 61.78
C THR A 151 2.27 -20.04 62.94
N PRO A 152 1.25 -20.90 62.73
CA PRO A 152 1.50 -22.33 62.42
C PRO A 152 0.52 -22.87 61.35
N ALA A 153 0.97 -23.58 60.30
CA ALA A 153 1.38 -24.99 60.20
C ALA A 153 0.24 -26.00 59.92
N SER A 154 0.18 -26.43 58.65
CA SER A 154 0.03 -27.81 58.10
C SER A 154 -1.01 -28.80 58.63
N THR A 155 -1.83 -29.38 57.72
CA THR A 155 -1.90 -30.82 57.32
C THR A 155 -3.13 -31.05 56.41
N SER A 156 -2.96 -31.32 55.11
CA SER A 156 -2.87 -32.62 54.41
C SER A 156 -4.19 -33.39 54.23
N THR A 157 -4.71 -33.41 52.99
CA THR A 157 -5.35 -34.60 52.36
C THR A 157 -5.21 -34.51 50.83
N PRO A 158 -4.65 -35.52 50.15
CA PRO A 158 -4.72 -35.71 48.70
C PRO A 158 -5.67 -36.87 48.30
N THR A 159 -5.89 -37.03 46.99
CA THR A 159 -6.58 -38.14 46.27
C THR A 159 -8.07 -37.85 45.99
N ASP A 160 -8.53 -37.74 44.73
CA ASP A 160 -8.81 -38.88 43.84
C ASP A 160 -8.14 -38.87 42.45
N ALA A 161 -7.73 -40.08 42.04
CA ALA A 161 -6.97 -40.43 40.86
C ALA A 161 -7.87 -40.73 39.62
N PRO A 162 -7.32 -40.67 38.39
CA PRO A 162 -7.94 -41.21 37.20
C PRO A 162 -7.88 -42.75 37.18
N THR A 163 -8.92 -43.40 36.64
CA THR A 163 -9.01 -44.86 36.52
C THR A 163 -8.21 -45.35 35.32
N ASP A 164 -7.19 -46.18 35.58
CA ASP A 164 -6.51 -47.01 34.59
C ASP A 164 -7.36 -48.24 34.21
N ALA A 165 -7.51 -48.47 32.91
CA ALA A 165 -7.99 -49.75 32.36
C ALA A 165 -6.79 -50.70 32.17
N PRO A 166 -6.90 -52.00 32.49
CA PRO A 166 -5.76 -52.91 32.48
C PRO A 166 -5.46 -53.44 31.08
N THR A 167 -4.20 -53.31 30.70
CA THR A 167 -3.53 -54.01 29.60
C THR A 167 -3.48 -55.51 29.90
N THR A 168 -4.03 -56.35 29.03
CA THR A 168 -3.77 -57.80 29.01
C THR A 168 -2.59 -58.10 28.09
N ALA A 169 -1.67 -58.92 28.59
CA ALA A 169 -0.43 -59.36 27.96
C ALA A 169 -0.59 -60.05 26.59
N PRO A 170 0.46 -60.06 25.74
CA PRO A 170 0.48 -60.81 24.50
C PRO A 170 0.71 -62.30 24.79
N THR A 171 -0.05 -63.17 24.13
CA THR A 171 0.23 -64.62 24.11
C THR A 171 0.59 -65.02 22.68
N ASP A 172 1.76 -65.63 22.55
CA ASP A 172 2.32 -66.17 21.32
C ASP A 172 1.45 -67.30 20.74
N ALA A 173 1.11 -67.20 19.46
CA ALA A 173 0.61 -68.32 18.66
C ALA A 173 1.64 -68.64 17.55
N PRO A 174 1.90 -69.93 17.26
CA PRO A 174 3.06 -70.36 16.50
C PRO A 174 2.89 -70.16 14.98
N THR A 175 3.98 -69.69 14.37
CA THR A 175 4.21 -69.60 12.92
C THR A 175 4.10 -70.97 12.24
N PRO A 176 3.34 -71.14 11.14
CA PRO A 176 3.41 -72.35 10.32
C PRO A 176 4.72 -72.41 9.51
N PRO A 177 5.24 -73.62 9.19
CA PRO A 177 6.52 -73.80 8.50
C PRO A 177 6.46 -73.33 7.03
N PRO A 178 7.62 -72.99 6.43
CA PRO A 178 7.67 -72.43 5.09
C PRO A 178 7.45 -73.51 4.02
N THR A 179 6.46 -73.29 3.16
CA THR A 179 6.27 -74.06 1.93
C THR A 179 7.24 -73.51 0.87
N THR A 180 8.11 -74.38 0.36
CA THR A 180 9.05 -74.11 -0.73
C THR A 180 8.32 -73.81 -2.05
N ILE A 181 8.50 -72.60 -2.58
CA ILE A 181 8.12 -72.25 -3.96
C ILE A 181 9.40 -72.02 -4.77
N ALA A 182 9.44 -72.63 -5.96
CA ALA A 182 10.53 -72.63 -6.94
C ALA A 182 10.94 -71.23 -7.44
N PRO A 183 12.15 -71.05 -7.99
CA PRO A 183 12.66 -69.73 -8.37
C PRO A 183 12.04 -69.26 -9.69
N THR A 184 11.36 -68.10 -9.65
CA THR A 184 10.95 -67.33 -10.82
C THR A 184 12.02 -66.26 -11.16
N PRO A 185 12.19 -65.90 -12.45
CA PRO A 185 13.39 -65.25 -12.95
C PRO A 185 13.48 -63.76 -12.58
N MET A 186 14.73 -63.30 -12.55
CA MET A 186 15.19 -61.95 -12.21
C MET A 186 14.41 -60.84 -12.95
N PRO A 187 13.79 -59.88 -12.25
CA PRO A 187 13.13 -58.76 -12.90
C PRO A 187 14.17 -57.74 -13.38
N THR A 188 14.09 -57.44 -14.67
CA THR A 188 14.84 -56.40 -15.37
C THR A 188 14.47 -55.02 -14.80
N SER A 189 15.48 -54.28 -14.33
CA SER A 189 15.32 -52.89 -13.91
C SER A 189 15.16 -51.98 -15.14
N ALA A 190 13.92 -51.67 -15.49
CA ALA A 190 13.58 -50.47 -16.25
C ALA A 190 12.82 -49.53 -15.30
N PRO A 191 13.18 -48.24 -15.21
CA PRO A 191 12.53 -47.32 -14.29
C PRO A 191 11.08 -47.10 -14.76
N THR A 192 10.13 -47.49 -13.91
CA THR A 192 8.74 -47.06 -14.04
C THR A 192 8.73 -45.55 -13.90
N SER A 193 8.23 -44.85 -14.92
CA SER A 193 7.95 -43.42 -14.87
C SER A 193 7.16 -43.13 -13.59
N ALA A 194 7.62 -42.19 -12.77
CA ALA A 194 6.83 -41.71 -11.64
C ALA A 194 5.43 -41.33 -12.14
N PRO A 195 4.35 -41.69 -11.42
CA PRO A 195 3.02 -41.23 -11.78
C PRO A 195 3.06 -39.70 -11.81
N THR A 196 2.82 -39.13 -13.00
CA THR A 196 2.59 -37.70 -13.14
C THR A 196 1.34 -37.38 -12.35
N THR A 197 1.50 -36.89 -11.13
CA THR A 197 0.42 -36.26 -10.38
C THR A 197 -0.11 -35.14 -11.26
N VAL A 198 -1.34 -35.32 -11.75
CA VAL A 198 -2.09 -34.23 -12.37
C VAL A 198 -2.11 -33.11 -11.33
N ALA A 199 -1.49 -31.97 -11.64
CA ALA A 199 -1.55 -30.81 -10.75
C ALA A 199 -3.01 -30.56 -10.38
N PRO A 200 -3.35 -30.37 -9.09
CA PRO A 200 -4.73 -30.20 -8.69
C PRO A 200 -5.34 -29.02 -9.45
N THR A 201 -6.44 -29.27 -10.17
CA THR A 201 -7.22 -28.23 -10.84
C THR A 201 -7.97 -27.43 -9.79
N CYS A 202 -7.26 -26.52 -9.12
CA CYS A 202 -7.81 -25.66 -8.08
C CYS A 202 -8.23 -24.32 -8.67
N SER A 203 -9.55 -24.12 -8.79
CA SER A 203 -10.13 -22.82 -9.15
C SER A 203 -9.68 -21.73 -8.18
N ARG A 204 -9.34 -20.56 -8.71
CA ARG A 204 -8.95 -19.39 -7.88
C ARG A 204 -10.20 -18.63 -7.46
N VAL A 205 -10.68 -18.90 -6.25
CA VAL A 205 -11.78 -18.17 -5.62
C VAL A 205 -11.25 -17.45 -4.39
N ARG A 206 -11.09 -16.13 -4.48
CA ARG A 206 -10.65 -15.29 -3.37
C ARG A 206 -11.80 -15.07 -2.39
N LYS A 207 -11.53 -15.26 -1.09
CA LYS A 207 -12.53 -15.18 -0.02
C LYS A 207 -12.15 -14.12 1.01
N ALA A 208 -13.13 -13.64 1.77
CA ALA A 208 -12.83 -12.82 2.95
C ALA A 208 -11.98 -13.65 3.92
N TRP A 209 -11.05 -13.01 4.63
CA TRP A 209 -10.27 -13.68 5.68
C TRP A 209 -11.14 -14.49 6.65
N ASP A 210 -12.25 -13.90 7.11
CA ASP A 210 -13.17 -14.53 8.07
C ASP A 210 -14.03 -15.66 7.47
N ALA A 211 -13.94 -15.88 6.15
CA ALA A 211 -14.58 -16.99 5.45
C ALA A 211 -13.59 -18.14 5.14
N LEU A 212 -12.29 -17.93 5.35
CA LEU A 212 -11.30 -18.99 5.27
C LEU A 212 -11.47 -19.96 6.46
N SER A 213 -11.30 -21.24 6.19
CA SER A 213 -11.10 -22.24 7.23
C SER A 213 -9.77 -22.00 7.97
N PRO A 214 -9.59 -22.50 9.21
CA PRO A 214 -8.32 -22.41 9.91
C PRO A 214 -7.13 -22.96 9.11
N ALA A 215 -7.33 -24.03 8.33
CA ALA A 215 -6.29 -24.61 7.48
C ALA A 215 -5.93 -23.72 6.28
N GLU A 216 -6.91 -23.04 5.67
CA GLU A 216 -6.64 -22.03 4.62
C GLU A 216 -5.90 -20.82 5.20
N GLN A 217 -6.27 -20.35 6.39
CA GLN A 217 -5.57 -19.26 7.08
C GLN A 217 -4.11 -19.63 7.39
N ASP A 218 -3.89 -20.80 7.99
CA ASP A 218 -2.55 -21.32 8.30
C ASP A 218 -1.70 -21.53 7.03
N THR A 219 -2.32 -22.03 5.96
CA THR A 219 -1.64 -22.18 4.66
C THR A 219 -1.23 -20.84 4.07
N PHE A 220 -2.07 -19.81 4.17
CA PHE A 220 -1.72 -18.47 3.70
C PHE A 220 -0.59 -17.84 4.54
N VAL A 221 -0.71 -17.85 5.87
CA VAL A 221 0.31 -17.25 6.76
C VAL A 221 1.67 -17.94 6.57
N SER A 222 1.69 -19.27 6.55
CA SER A 222 2.93 -20.02 6.33
C SER A 222 3.50 -19.87 4.91
N ALA A 223 2.66 -19.61 3.89
CA ALA A 223 3.15 -19.28 2.55
C ALA A 223 3.91 -17.95 2.54
N ILE A 224 3.40 -16.94 3.25
CA ILE A 224 4.07 -15.64 3.40
C ILE A 224 5.41 -15.82 4.12
N ALA A 225 5.41 -16.52 5.25
CA ALA A 225 6.62 -16.81 6.01
C ALA A 225 7.68 -17.52 5.12
N LEU A 226 7.27 -18.56 4.39
CA LEU A 226 8.16 -19.29 3.50
C LEU A 226 8.66 -18.44 2.32
N ALA A 227 7.83 -17.55 1.78
CA ALA A 227 8.24 -16.62 0.74
C ALA A 227 9.30 -15.63 1.24
N MET A 228 9.18 -15.15 2.49
CA MET A 228 10.19 -14.31 3.14
C MET A 228 11.49 -15.08 3.37
N ASP A 229 11.42 -16.29 3.91
CA ASP A 229 12.59 -17.15 4.15
C ASP A 229 13.36 -17.49 2.87
N LYS A 230 12.64 -17.65 1.75
CA LYS A 230 13.24 -17.93 0.44
C LYS A 230 13.82 -16.69 -0.25
N GLY A 231 13.68 -15.49 0.33
CA GLY A 231 14.10 -14.26 -0.33
C GLY A 231 13.19 -13.80 -1.48
N LEU A 232 12.02 -14.45 -1.66
CA LEU A 232 11.09 -14.14 -2.74
C LEU A 232 10.27 -12.91 -2.41
N TYR A 233 9.71 -12.81 -1.20
CA TYR A 233 8.84 -11.70 -0.79
C TYR A 233 9.50 -10.32 -0.99
N GLN A 234 10.80 -10.25 -0.73
CA GLN A 234 11.63 -9.05 -0.85
C GLN A 234 11.58 -8.45 -2.25
N LYS A 235 11.51 -9.28 -3.29
CA LYS A 235 11.40 -8.82 -4.67
C LYS A 235 10.13 -7.99 -4.88
N TRP A 236 9.01 -8.32 -4.23
CA TRP A 236 7.77 -7.54 -4.34
C TRP A 236 7.89 -6.18 -3.65
N VAL A 237 8.61 -6.10 -2.53
CA VAL A 237 8.93 -4.81 -1.91
C VAL A 237 9.75 -3.96 -2.87
N TRP A 238 10.76 -4.55 -3.52
CA TRP A 238 11.60 -3.84 -4.49
C TRP A 238 10.92 -3.50 -5.81
N ILE A 239 9.87 -4.22 -6.22
CA ILE A 239 9.04 -3.82 -7.37
C ILE A 239 8.26 -2.55 -7.03
N HIS A 240 7.63 -2.53 -5.86
CA HIS A 240 6.79 -1.41 -5.45
C HIS A 240 7.62 -0.17 -5.06
N ALA A 241 8.82 -0.38 -4.53
CA ALA A 241 9.76 0.68 -4.19
C ALA A 241 10.50 1.24 -5.42
N GLU A 242 10.55 0.51 -6.54
CA GLU A 242 11.19 1.00 -7.76
C GLU A 242 10.45 2.23 -8.27
N ARG A 243 11.19 3.31 -8.53
CA ARG A 243 10.64 4.64 -8.79
C ARG A 243 9.64 4.68 -9.95
N MET A 244 10.00 4.14 -11.12
CA MET A 244 9.11 4.19 -12.29
C MET A 244 7.85 3.35 -12.08
N SER A 245 8.00 2.22 -11.42
CA SER A 245 6.92 1.33 -11.03
C SER A 245 5.97 2.02 -10.05
N ASN A 246 6.51 2.66 -9.01
CA ASN A 246 5.73 3.40 -8.02
C ASN A 246 4.96 4.58 -8.63
N MET A 247 5.63 5.36 -9.49
CA MET A 247 5.04 6.52 -10.18
C MET A 247 3.98 6.15 -11.20
N GLU A 248 4.05 4.96 -11.79
CA GLU A 248 2.98 4.44 -12.64
C GLU A 248 1.83 3.90 -11.79
N ALA A 249 2.13 3.25 -10.67
CA ALA A 249 1.17 2.59 -9.79
C ALA A 249 0.27 3.57 -9.02
N HIS A 250 0.72 4.80 -8.72
CA HIS A 250 0.01 5.72 -7.82
C HIS A 250 -0.23 7.10 -8.43
N GLY A 251 -1.37 7.70 -8.11
CA GLY A 251 -1.77 9.03 -8.60
C GLY A 251 -2.04 9.05 -10.10
N THR A 252 -2.31 7.89 -10.71
CA THR A 252 -2.51 7.74 -12.15
C THR A 252 -3.86 7.07 -12.48
N CYS A 253 -4.24 7.11 -13.76
CA CYS A 253 -5.39 6.39 -14.27
C CYS A 253 -5.24 4.86 -14.26
N VAL A 254 -4.05 4.34 -13.96
CA VAL A 254 -3.75 2.90 -14.04
C VAL A 254 -3.57 2.20 -12.69
N PHE A 255 -3.76 2.93 -11.58
CA PHE A 255 -3.65 2.41 -10.21
C PHE A 255 -4.31 1.04 -10.00
N LEU A 256 -5.60 0.90 -10.35
CA LEU A 256 -6.35 -0.35 -10.15
C LEU A 256 -5.79 -1.51 -10.99
N PHE A 257 -5.36 -1.24 -12.22
CA PHE A 257 -4.85 -2.25 -13.15
C PHE A 257 -3.43 -2.69 -12.78
N TRP A 258 -2.59 -1.74 -12.39
CA TRP A 258 -1.21 -1.98 -11.98
C TRP A 258 -1.18 -2.92 -10.77
N HIS A 259 -1.95 -2.58 -9.73
CA HIS A 259 -2.05 -3.39 -8.52
C HIS A 259 -2.69 -4.76 -8.78
N ARG A 260 -3.66 -4.87 -9.68
CA ARG A 260 -4.22 -6.18 -10.08
C ARG A 260 -3.16 -7.13 -10.64
N LYS A 261 -2.32 -6.67 -11.57
CA LYS A 261 -1.22 -7.48 -12.11
C LYS A 261 -0.19 -7.83 -11.03
N PHE A 262 0.10 -6.88 -10.13
CA PHE A 262 1.00 -7.09 -9.00
C PHE A 262 0.51 -8.21 -8.07
N LEU A 263 -0.78 -8.21 -7.71
CA LEU A 263 -1.43 -9.24 -6.91
C LEU A 263 -1.42 -10.62 -7.59
N LEU A 264 -1.67 -10.67 -8.91
CA LEU A 264 -1.61 -11.92 -9.67
C LEU A 264 -0.22 -12.54 -9.68
N GLY A 265 0.82 -11.72 -9.90
CA GLY A 265 2.20 -12.17 -9.82
C GLY A 265 2.55 -12.69 -8.42
N PHE A 266 2.12 -11.99 -7.38
CA PHE A 266 2.34 -12.42 -5.99
C PHE A 266 1.64 -13.75 -5.67
N GLU A 267 0.37 -13.89 -6.07
CA GLU A 267 -0.40 -15.13 -5.88
C GLU A 267 0.25 -16.31 -6.64
N ASN A 268 0.72 -16.09 -7.86
CA ASN A 268 1.46 -17.09 -8.63
C ASN A 268 2.73 -17.55 -7.90
N MET A 269 3.46 -16.62 -7.29
CA MET A 269 4.63 -16.95 -6.48
C MET A 269 4.25 -17.80 -5.27
N LEU A 270 3.23 -17.42 -4.49
CA LEU A 270 2.80 -18.22 -3.34
C LEU A 270 2.38 -19.63 -3.74
N ARG A 271 1.65 -19.77 -4.87
CA ARG A 271 1.24 -21.07 -5.41
C ARG A 271 2.40 -21.95 -5.87
N SER A 272 3.54 -21.36 -6.18
CA SER A 272 4.75 -22.09 -6.62
C SER A 272 5.56 -22.70 -5.46
N LEU A 273 5.23 -22.37 -4.20
CA LEU A 273 6.03 -22.76 -3.03
C LEU A 273 5.97 -24.25 -2.66
N GLY A 274 5.21 -25.06 -3.41
CA GLY A 274 5.07 -26.51 -3.26
C GLY A 274 3.62 -26.96 -3.16
N ASP A 275 3.40 -28.27 -3.10
CA ASP A 275 2.08 -28.92 -3.19
C ASP A 275 1.06 -28.37 -2.17
N ARG A 276 1.52 -28.04 -0.95
CA ARG A 276 0.70 -27.44 0.11
C ARG A 276 0.06 -26.11 -0.33
N TYR A 277 0.77 -25.34 -1.13
CA TYR A 277 0.40 -23.98 -1.51
C TYR A 277 -0.19 -23.89 -2.91
N ALA A 278 -0.18 -24.99 -3.69
CA ALA A 278 -0.62 -25.03 -5.08
C ALA A 278 -2.02 -24.45 -5.32
N CYS A 279 -2.88 -24.47 -4.29
CA CYS A 279 -4.25 -23.98 -4.32
C CYS A 279 -4.49 -22.69 -3.51
N VAL A 280 -3.43 -22.07 -2.96
CA VAL A 280 -3.57 -20.82 -2.21
C VAL A 280 -4.11 -19.71 -3.11
N THR A 281 -4.95 -18.87 -2.54
CA THR A 281 -5.51 -17.66 -3.16
C THR A 281 -5.33 -16.51 -2.18
N LEU A 282 -5.19 -15.28 -2.69
CA LEU A 282 -5.16 -14.13 -1.79
C LEU A 282 -6.52 -13.92 -1.11
N PRO A 283 -6.58 -13.85 0.23
CA PRO A 283 -7.79 -13.42 0.92
C PRO A 283 -7.95 -11.90 0.82
N TYR A 284 -9.19 -11.43 0.98
CA TYR A 284 -9.48 -10.00 1.11
C TYR A 284 -9.89 -9.62 2.53
N TRP A 285 -9.66 -8.35 2.89
CA TRP A 285 -10.06 -7.79 4.18
C TRP A 285 -11.44 -7.17 4.04
N ASP A 286 -12.46 -7.85 4.60
CA ASP A 286 -13.83 -7.33 4.66
C ASP A 286 -14.00 -6.35 5.84
N TYR A 287 -13.25 -5.25 5.80
CA TYR A 287 -13.35 -4.20 6.81
C TYR A 287 -14.74 -3.55 6.82
N VAL A 288 -15.52 -3.68 5.74
CA VAL A 288 -16.90 -3.20 5.65
C VAL A 288 -17.82 -3.98 6.59
N GLN A 289 -17.78 -5.31 6.54
CA GLN A 289 -18.57 -6.14 7.47
C GLN A 289 -18.09 -5.97 8.92
N GLN A 290 -16.78 -5.86 9.14
CA GLN A 290 -16.22 -5.68 10.49
C GLN A 290 -16.60 -4.32 11.08
N TYR A 291 -16.56 -3.26 10.27
CA TYR A 291 -17.03 -1.93 10.65
C TYR A 291 -18.53 -1.96 10.94
N SER A 292 -19.37 -2.54 10.08
CA SER A 292 -20.82 -2.66 10.33
C SER A 292 -21.12 -3.44 11.62
N THR A 293 -20.38 -4.51 11.88
CA THR A 293 -20.50 -5.28 13.13
C THR A 293 -20.12 -4.42 14.36
N MET A 294 -19.05 -3.64 14.28
CA MET A 294 -18.66 -2.69 15.34
C MET A 294 -19.73 -1.60 15.53
N GLN A 295 -20.23 -1.03 14.42
CA GLN A 295 -21.27 -0.02 14.39
C GLN A 295 -22.55 -0.48 15.09
N LYS A 296 -22.92 -1.75 14.95
CA LYS A 296 -24.12 -2.31 15.56
C LYS A 296 -23.90 -2.80 16.98
N THR A 297 -22.82 -3.53 17.22
CA THR A 297 -22.67 -4.33 18.45
C THR A 297 -21.80 -3.70 19.51
N ARG A 298 -20.91 -2.75 19.14
CA ARG A 298 -19.93 -2.12 20.05
C ARG A 298 -18.98 -3.12 20.74
N LYS A 299 -18.88 -4.37 20.26
CA LYS A 299 -18.12 -5.45 20.92
C LYS A 299 -16.61 -5.38 20.72
N CYS A 300 -16.15 -4.53 19.81
CA CYS A 300 -14.74 -4.25 19.56
C CYS A 300 -14.57 -2.74 19.40
N ASN A 301 -13.37 -2.22 19.64
CA ASN A 301 -13.11 -0.78 19.67
C ASN A 301 -11.79 -0.36 19.02
N SER A 302 -11.06 -1.31 18.43
CA SER A 302 -9.81 -1.08 17.72
C SER A 302 -9.74 -1.94 16.47
N ILE A 303 -8.92 -1.54 15.50
CA ILE A 303 -8.70 -2.32 14.28
C ILE A 303 -8.32 -3.75 14.63
N GLU A 304 -7.41 -3.94 15.59
CA GLU A 304 -6.95 -5.28 15.96
C GLU A 304 -8.02 -6.11 16.68
N SER A 305 -8.89 -5.49 17.48
CA SER A 305 -9.99 -6.20 18.12
C SER A 305 -11.17 -6.48 17.18
N CYS A 306 -11.37 -5.65 16.15
CA CYS A 306 -12.45 -5.79 15.18
C CYS A 306 -12.10 -6.67 13.97
N SER A 307 -10.81 -6.79 13.63
CA SER A 307 -10.34 -7.39 12.38
C SER A 307 -9.43 -8.58 12.68
N PRO A 308 -9.94 -9.84 12.70
CA PRO A 308 -9.14 -11.01 13.07
C PRO A 308 -7.87 -11.19 12.23
N VAL A 309 -7.89 -10.77 10.97
CA VAL A 309 -6.75 -10.84 10.04
C VAL A 309 -5.51 -10.11 10.56
N THR A 310 -5.66 -8.98 11.24
CA THR A 310 -4.51 -8.20 11.70
C THR A 310 -3.75 -8.91 12.81
N LYS A 311 -4.46 -9.65 13.68
CA LYS A 311 -3.85 -10.54 14.69
C LYS A 311 -3.21 -11.75 14.05
N ALA A 312 -3.88 -12.36 13.07
CA ALA A 312 -3.38 -13.54 12.39
C ALA A 312 -2.09 -13.26 11.60
N LEU A 313 -1.87 -12.02 11.18
CA LEU A 313 -0.63 -11.57 10.56
C LEU A 313 0.37 -10.95 11.54
N GLY A 314 0.31 -11.31 12.83
CA GLY A 314 1.31 -10.96 13.84
C GLY A 314 0.95 -9.79 14.76
N GLY A 315 -0.20 -9.14 14.56
CA GLY A 315 -0.66 -8.02 15.40
C GLY A 315 0.28 -6.81 15.40
N SER A 316 0.08 -5.89 16.34
CA SER A 316 0.84 -4.63 16.40
C SER A 316 1.69 -4.44 17.66
N THR A 317 1.57 -5.31 18.66
CA THR A 317 2.06 -5.01 20.02
C THR A 317 3.25 -5.85 20.48
N GLN A 318 3.52 -7.00 19.85
CA GLN A 318 4.61 -7.90 20.23
C GLN A 318 5.87 -7.58 19.44
N GLY A 319 6.96 -7.21 20.12
CA GLY A 319 8.22 -6.79 19.50
C GLY A 319 8.85 -5.59 20.20
N SER A 320 9.93 -5.06 19.62
CA SER A 320 10.73 -3.95 20.15
C SER A 320 10.93 -2.84 19.12
N ARG A 321 11.21 -1.61 19.57
CA ARG A 321 11.61 -0.54 18.65
C ARG A 321 12.97 -0.85 18.02
N SER A 322 13.16 -0.41 16.79
CA SER A 322 14.42 -0.57 16.05
C SER A 322 14.72 0.72 15.29
N THR A 323 16.00 1.08 15.20
CA THR A 323 16.50 2.17 14.35
C THR A 323 17.20 1.65 13.10
N LYS A 324 17.23 0.33 12.89
CA LYS A 324 17.82 -0.26 11.69
C LYS A 324 17.02 0.17 10.46
N PRO A 325 17.68 0.63 9.39
CA PRO A 325 17.00 0.86 8.13
C PRO A 325 16.48 -0.46 7.56
N LEU A 326 15.20 -0.51 7.18
CA LEU A 326 14.56 -1.61 6.49
C LEU A 326 14.21 -1.14 5.08
N PHE A 327 14.77 -1.78 4.07
CA PHE A 327 14.64 -1.36 2.67
C PHE A 327 14.98 0.13 2.43
N GLY A 328 15.96 0.65 3.18
CA GLY A 328 16.40 2.05 3.08
C GLY A 328 15.64 3.04 3.98
N TYR A 329 14.59 2.61 4.69
CA TYR A 329 13.76 3.50 5.53
C TYR A 329 13.90 3.18 7.02
N THR A 330 13.88 4.22 7.86
CA THR A 330 13.97 4.08 9.33
C THR A 330 12.62 4.37 10.00
N PHE A 331 12.23 3.51 10.94
CA PHE A 331 10.92 3.54 11.60
C PHE A 331 11.05 3.63 13.13
N SER A 332 11.86 4.55 13.63
CA SER A 332 12.29 4.63 15.04
C SER A 332 11.14 4.81 16.06
N ASN A 333 10.02 5.40 15.63
CA ASN A 333 8.84 5.62 16.47
C ASN A 333 7.95 4.38 16.60
N TYR A 334 8.13 3.40 15.70
CA TYR A 334 7.27 2.24 15.59
C TYR A 334 7.87 1.02 16.28
N LYS A 335 6.98 0.16 16.77
CA LYS A 335 7.39 -1.15 17.24
C LYS A 335 7.66 -2.03 16.01
N CYS A 336 8.85 -2.60 15.95
CA CYS A 336 9.16 -3.64 14.98
C CYS A 336 8.57 -4.96 15.52
N VAL A 337 7.43 -5.36 14.95
CA VAL A 337 6.68 -6.51 15.43
C VAL A 337 7.32 -7.81 14.98
N SER A 338 7.38 -8.80 15.87
CA SER A 338 8.16 -10.02 15.68
C SER A 338 7.33 -11.29 15.90
N ALA A 339 6.02 -11.22 15.75
CA ALA A 339 5.15 -12.39 15.72
C ALA A 339 4.93 -12.83 14.27
N GLU A 340 4.64 -14.12 14.07
CA GLU A 340 4.46 -14.70 12.72
C GLU A 340 3.36 -13.99 11.92
N PRO A 341 3.58 -13.68 10.63
CA PRO A 341 4.76 -14.00 9.81
C PRO A 341 5.88 -12.94 9.84
N ALA A 342 5.72 -11.84 10.60
CA ALA A 342 6.68 -10.73 10.60
C ALA A 342 8.09 -11.12 11.09
N ASN A 343 8.21 -12.16 11.92
CA ASN A 343 9.48 -12.72 12.34
C ASN A 343 10.29 -13.37 11.21
N HIS A 344 9.71 -13.63 10.04
CA HIS A 344 10.43 -14.15 8.88
C HIS A 344 11.02 -13.02 8.01
N GLN A 345 10.70 -11.77 8.33
CA GLN A 345 11.09 -10.66 7.46
C GLN A 345 12.61 -10.47 7.41
N CYS A 346 13.10 -10.21 6.20
CA CYS A 346 14.50 -9.94 5.93
C CYS A 346 14.62 -8.91 4.81
N THR A 347 15.41 -7.86 4.98
CA THR A 347 15.64 -6.88 3.90
C THR A 347 16.49 -7.46 2.76
N ILE A 348 17.38 -8.40 3.07
CA ILE A 348 18.36 -8.97 2.14
C ILE A 348 17.94 -10.39 1.77
N GLY A 349 17.51 -10.60 0.52
CA GLY A 349 17.14 -11.92 0.02
C GLY A 349 18.30 -12.92 0.10
N GLY A 350 18.06 -14.09 0.68
CA GLY A 350 19.07 -15.17 0.81
C GLY A 350 20.14 -14.92 1.89
N ALA A 351 19.99 -13.90 2.73
CA ALA A 351 20.90 -13.66 3.85
C ALA A 351 20.76 -14.75 4.94
N SER A 352 21.81 -14.90 5.76
CA SER A 352 21.73 -15.78 6.93
C SER A 352 20.75 -15.22 7.96
N ALA A 353 20.17 -16.08 8.81
CA ALA A 353 19.25 -15.65 9.88
C ALA A 353 19.85 -14.53 10.75
N SER A 354 21.15 -14.58 11.07
CA SER A 354 21.80 -13.52 11.86
C SER A 354 21.85 -12.14 11.20
N GLN A 355 21.65 -12.07 9.88
CA GLN A 355 21.65 -10.83 9.09
C GLN A 355 20.23 -10.31 8.83
N CYS A 356 19.20 -11.09 9.14
CA CYS A 356 17.81 -10.72 8.91
C CYS A 356 17.23 -9.89 10.06
N ASP A 357 16.24 -9.08 9.73
CA ASP A 357 15.63 -8.11 10.63
C ASP A 357 14.66 -8.78 11.61
N HIS A 358 13.96 -9.83 11.15
CA HIS A 358 13.01 -10.63 11.91
C HIS A 358 11.89 -9.83 12.55
N CYS A 359 11.51 -8.71 11.91
CA CYS A 359 10.40 -7.90 12.33
C CYS A 359 9.88 -6.96 11.24
N ILE A 360 8.67 -6.43 11.44
CA ILE A 360 8.04 -5.43 10.57
C ILE A 360 7.58 -4.24 11.42
N PRO A 361 7.96 -2.99 11.10
CA PRO A 361 7.48 -1.81 11.83
C PRO A 361 5.98 -1.57 11.59
N ARG A 362 5.19 -1.45 12.66
CA ARG A 362 3.74 -1.21 12.56
C ARG A 362 3.26 -0.08 13.47
N GLY A 363 2.22 0.62 13.03
CA GLY A 363 1.37 1.42 13.91
C GLY A 363 0.67 0.55 14.96
N ASN A 364 0.22 1.14 16.07
CA ASN A 364 -0.37 0.39 17.17
C ASN A 364 -1.87 0.11 16.97
N TRP A 365 -2.19 -0.86 16.12
CA TRP A 365 -3.57 -1.27 15.78
C TRP A 365 -4.42 -1.74 16.96
N ALA A 366 -3.80 -2.16 18.06
CA ALA A 366 -4.51 -2.49 19.29
C ALA A 366 -5.19 -1.27 19.94
N SER A 367 -4.65 -0.06 19.70
CA SER A 367 -5.23 1.22 20.15
C SER A 367 -5.81 2.06 19.02
N THR A 368 -5.49 1.80 17.75
CA THR A 368 -6.08 2.50 16.61
C THR A 368 -7.53 2.07 16.41
N THR A 369 -8.46 3.01 16.34
CA THR A 369 -9.89 2.73 16.12
C THR A 369 -10.19 2.40 14.66
N MET A 370 -11.28 1.70 14.39
CA MET A 370 -11.80 1.64 13.01
C MET A 370 -12.21 3.05 12.58
N ILE A 371 -12.18 3.33 11.28
CA ILE A 371 -12.52 4.65 10.72
C ILE A 371 -13.79 4.59 9.88
N THR A 372 -14.49 5.71 9.70
CA THR A 372 -15.72 5.72 8.91
C THR A 372 -15.52 5.40 7.43
N ASP A 373 -14.32 5.63 6.88
CA ASP A 373 -13.98 5.25 5.49
C ASP A 373 -14.06 3.75 5.24
N MET A 374 -14.05 2.91 6.29
CA MET A 374 -14.31 1.47 6.20
C MET A 374 -15.80 1.14 6.03
N SER A 375 -16.70 2.13 6.07
CA SER A 375 -18.14 1.90 5.96
C SER A 375 -18.58 1.57 4.53
N ILE A 376 -19.67 0.81 4.42
CA ILE A 376 -20.28 0.57 3.10
C ILE A 376 -20.71 1.87 2.41
N ALA A 377 -21.11 2.90 3.17
CA ALA A 377 -21.54 4.18 2.60
C ALA A 377 -20.38 4.91 1.92
N ASN A 378 -19.23 5.00 2.59
CA ASN A 378 -18.03 5.65 2.05
C ASN A 378 -17.40 4.84 0.91
N VAL A 379 -17.35 3.51 1.02
CA VAL A 379 -16.91 2.63 -0.08
C VAL A 379 -17.82 2.75 -1.30
N ARG A 380 -19.14 2.77 -1.09
CA ARG A 380 -20.11 2.95 -2.18
C ARG A 380 -19.94 4.31 -2.86
N ARG A 381 -19.72 5.39 -2.11
CA ARG A 381 -19.45 6.73 -2.67
C ARG A 381 -18.29 6.67 -3.66
N ALA A 382 -17.19 6.01 -3.30
CA ALA A 382 -16.02 5.92 -4.17
C ALA A 382 -16.32 5.23 -5.52
N LEU A 383 -17.21 4.22 -5.53
CA LEU A 383 -17.54 3.47 -6.74
C LEU A 383 -18.63 4.12 -7.61
N PHE A 384 -19.64 4.74 -6.99
CA PHE A 384 -20.87 5.11 -7.68
C PHE A 384 -21.20 6.61 -7.64
N ALA A 385 -20.45 7.41 -6.86
CA ALA A 385 -20.67 8.85 -6.73
C ALA A 385 -19.41 9.70 -7.04
N SER A 386 -18.35 9.09 -7.58
CA SER A 386 -17.08 9.76 -7.90
C SER A 386 -16.98 10.28 -9.33
N GLY A 387 -17.96 9.96 -10.18
CA GLY A 387 -17.98 10.29 -11.60
C GLY A 387 -18.42 9.10 -12.45
N SER A 388 -18.38 9.25 -13.77
CA SER A 388 -18.82 8.22 -14.71
C SER A 388 -17.68 7.45 -15.38
N THR A 389 -16.42 7.78 -15.11
CA THR A 389 -15.26 7.16 -15.78
C THR A 389 -14.44 6.30 -14.82
N ILE A 390 -13.71 5.32 -15.36
CA ILE A 390 -12.82 4.50 -14.53
C ILE A 390 -11.71 5.33 -13.89
N ALA A 391 -11.24 6.40 -14.54
CA ALA A 391 -10.23 7.28 -13.95
C ALA A 391 -10.76 8.01 -12.71
N SER A 392 -12.01 8.49 -12.73
CA SER A 392 -12.61 9.14 -11.55
C SER A 392 -12.85 8.16 -10.41
N VAL A 393 -13.27 6.93 -10.73
CA VAL A 393 -13.44 5.85 -9.76
C VAL A 393 -12.10 5.41 -9.18
N SER A 394 -11.08 5.23 -10.02
CA SER A 394 -9.71 4.87 -9.60
C SER A 394 -9.17 5.89 -8.61
N ARG A 395 -9.24 7.20 -8.94
CA ARG A 395 -8.82 8.27 -8.01
C ARG A 395 -9.61 8.24 -6.70
N ALA A 396 -10.92 8.02 -6.77
CA ALA A 396 -11.74 8.01 -5.56
C ALA A 396 -11.43 6.81 -4.65
N VAL A 397 -11.25 5.61 -5.23
CA VAL A 397 -10.85 4.40 -4.50
C VAL A 397 -9.44 4.54 -3.93
N GLU A 398 -8.51 5.11 -4.71
CA GLU A 398 -7.13 5.40 -4.27
C GLU A 398 -7.15 6.35 -3.07
N MET A 399 -7.95 7.42 -3.10
CA MET A 399 -8.08 8.34 -1.97
C MET A 399 -8.75 7.72 -0.73
N SER A 400 -9.88 7.04 -0.92
CA SER A 400 -10.61 6.35 0.15
C SER A 400 -11.44 5.22 -0.48
N PRO A 401 -11.19 3.95 -0.11
CA PRO A 401 -10.55 3.54 1.14
C PRO A 401 -9.03 3.33 1.11
N HIS A 402 -8.34 3.37 -0.05
CA HIS A 402 -6.95 2.89 -0.12
C HIS A 402 -5.94 3.70 0.72
N ASN A 403 -5.73 4.99 0.41
CA ASN A 403 -4.73 5.83 1.07
C ASN A 403 -5.03 6.00 2.56
N ILE A 404 -6.29 6.20 2.92
CA ILE A 404 -6.69 6.41 4.32
C ILE A 404 -6.45 5.16 5.17
N LEU A 405 -6.59 3.95 4.62
CA LEU A 405 -6.23 2.72 5.33
C LEU A 405 -4.72 2.58 5.50
N HIS A 406 -3.92 2.92 4.49
CA HIS A 406 -2.45 2.98 4.61
C HIS A 406 -2.01 3.95 5.71
N SER A 407 -2.58 5.17 5.71
CA SER A 407 -2.35 6.18 6.75
C SER A 407 -2.74 5.69 8.14
N THR A 408 -3.90 5.05 8.26
CA THR A 408 -4.45 4.61 9.56
C THR A 408 -3.66 3.45 10.17
N LEU A 409 -3.16 2.52 9.34
CA LEU A 409 -2.37 1.39 9.84
C LEU A 409 -0.94 1.79 10.21
N ASP A 410 -0.39 2.81 9.55
CA ASP A 410 0.87 3.45 9.87
C ASP A 410 2.10 2.50 9.91
N GLY A 411 3.27 3.02 10.30
CA GLY A 411 4.52 2.25 10.31
C GLY A 411 5.04 2.00 8.90
N ALA A 412 5.41 0.75 8.58
CA ALA A 412 5.84 0.42 7.22
C ALA A 412 4.70 0.60 6.20
N LEU A 413 3.45 0.30 6.58
CA LEU A 413 2.29 0.38 5.69
C LEU A 413 1.97 1.81 5.22
N SER A 414 2.30 2.84 6.00
CA SER A 414 2.10 4.23 5.58
C SER A 414 3.21 4.74 4.65
N ASN A 415 4.25 3.94 4.37
CA ASN A 415 5.28 4.33 3.44
C ASN A 415 4.94 3.91 2.00
N VAL A 416 4.68 4.86 1.10
CA VAL A 416 4.25 4.60 -0.29
C VAL A 416 5.23 3.74 -1.10
N TYR A 417 6.51 3.66 -0.73
CA TYR A 417 7.49 2.85 -1.45
C TYR A 417 7.56 1.42 -0.89
N VAL A 418 7.64 1.30 0.43
CA VAL A 418 7.91 0.02 1.11
C VAL A 418 6.72 -0.52 1.90
N SER A 419 5.50 -0.05 1.65
CA SER A 419 4.26 -0.56 2.29
C SER A 419 4.07 -2.06 2.11
N VAL A 420 4.52 -2.60 0.98
CA VAL A 420 4.55 -4.05 0.68
C VAL A 420 5.37 -4.85 1.69
N MET A 421 6.25 -4.23 2.46
CA MET A 421 6.98 -4.87 3.56
C MET A 421 6.04 -5.60 4.53
N ASP A 422 4.83 -5.06 4.74
CA ASP A 422 3.82 -5.66 5.60
C ASP A 422 2.82 -6.51 4.80
N PRO A 423 2.63 -7.80 5.15
CA PRO A 423 1.69 -8.69 4.47
C PRO A 423 0.24 -8.20 4.46
N MET A 424 -0.15 -7.30 5.37
CA MET A 424 -1.46 -6.64 5.33
C MET A 424 -1.68 -5.89 4.02
N PHE A 425 -0.63 -5.44 3.33
CA PHE A 425 -0.69 -4.82 2.01
C PHE A 425 -1.49 -5.68 1.04
N PHE A 426 -1.15 -6.97 0.91
CA PHE A 426 -1.74 -7.85 -0.09
C PHE A 426 -3.22 -8.11 0.19
N ILE A 427 -3.60 -8.25 1.46
CA ILE A 427 -5.00 -8.50 1.83
C ILE A 427 -5.86 -7.23 1.64
N HIS A 428 -5.32 -6.06 1.99
CA HIS A 428 -5.94 -4.76 1.73
C HIS A 428 -6.13 -4.54 0.22
N HIS A 429 -5.08 -4.72 -0.57
CA HIS A 429 -5.13 -4.55 -2.03
C HIS A 429 -6.01 -5.60 -2.72
N THR A 430 -6.18 -6.79 -2.14
CA THR A 430 -7.17 -7.76 -2.63
C THR A 430 -8.60 -7.25 -2.46
N THR A 431 -8.87 -6.45 -1.42
CA THR A 431 -10.14 -5.70 -1.30
C THR A 431 -10.23 -4.58 -2.33
N ILE A 432 -9.15 -3.83 -2.58
CA ILE A 432 -9.14 -2.79 -3.64
C ILE A 432 -9.45 -3.38 -5.02
N ASP A 433 -8.86 -4.54 -5.33
CA ASP A 433 -9.14 -5.29 -6.56
C ASP A 433 -10.60 -5.80 -6.63
N LEU A 434 -11.16 -6.21 -5.50
CA LEU A 434 -12.57 -6.58 -5.36
C LEU A 434 -13.48 -5.38 -5.67
N LEU A 435 -13.14 -4.17 -5.22
CA LEU A 435 -13.92 -2.96 -5.49
C LEU A 435 -13.92 -2.61 -6.99
N HIS A 436 -12.79 -2.77 -7.68
CA HIS A 436 -12.74 -2.65 -9.14
C HIS A 436 -13.63 -3.70 -9.84
N THR A 437 -13.66 -4.92 -9.31
CA THR A 437 -14.55 -5.99 -9.81
C THR A 437 -16.02 -5.62 -9.67
N ILE A 438 -16.44 -5.04 -8.53
CA ILE A 438 -17.81 -4.55 -8.34
C ILE A 438 -18.12 -3.42 -9.32
N TYR A 439 -17.21 -2.45 -9.50
CA TYR A 439 -17.40 -1.39 -10.48
C TYR A 439 -17.62 -1.94 -11.89
N TYR A 440 -16.76 -2.85 -12.34
CA TYR A 440 -16.82 -3.44 -13.68
C TYR A 440 -18.17 -4.15 -13.90
N HIS A 441 -18.58 -4.99 -12.94
CA HIS A 441 -19.88 -5.66 -12.97
C HIS A 441 -21.06 -4.68 -13.03
N CYS A 442 -21.00 -3.58 -12.28
CA CYS A 442 -22.13 -2.67 -12.15
C CYS A 442 -22.23 -1.61 -13.25
N ARG A 443 -21.09 -1.23 -13.87
CA ARG A 443 -21.02 -0.08 -14.77
C ARG A 443 -20.56 -0.42 -16.18
N VAL A 444 -19.91 -1.56 -16.38
CA VAL A 444 -19.35 -1.96 -17.68
C VAL A 444 -20.14 -3.11 -18.29
N GLU A 445 -20.35 -4.19 -17.54
CA GLU A 445 -21.02 -5.40 -18.02
C GLU A 445 -22.45 -5.17 -18.55
N PRO A 446 -23.33 -4.42 -17.86
CA PRO A 446 -24.72 -4.25 -18.29
C PRO A 446 -24.85 -3.45 -19.59
N LEU A 447 -23.77 -2.79 -20.00
CA LEU A 447 -23.69 -1.98 -21.22
C LEU A 447 -22.99 -2.71 -22.37
N ASP A 448 -22.56 -3.97 -22.17
CA ASP A 448 -21.80 -4.78 -23.13
C ASP A 448 -20.54 -4.07 -23.67
N LEU A 449 -19.87 -3.32 -22.78
CA LEU A 449 -18.71 -2.48 -23.14
C LEU A 449 -17.37 -3.21 -23.03
N ALA A 450 -17.35 -4.51 -22.69
CA ALA A 450 -16.12 -5.24 -22.40
C ALA A 450 -15.07 -5.18 -23.53
N ALA A 451 -15.52 -5.13 -24.79
CA ALA A 451 -14.65 -5.01 -25.95
C ALA A 451 -14.40 -3.56 -26.41
N ASP A 452 -15.11 -2.58 -25.85
CA ASP A 452 -15.02 -1.17 -26.24
C ASP A 452 -13.94 -0.43 -25.46
N ALA A 453 -12.69 -0.62 -25.90
CA ALA A 453 -11.52 0.06 -25.34
C ALA A 453 -11.53 1.59 -25.52
N THR A 454 -12.49 2.16 -26.26
CA THR A 454 -12.63 3.61 -26.43
C THR A 454 -13.54 4.24 -25.39
N ASN A 455 -14.27 3.42 -24.64
CA ASN A 455 -15.16 3.89 -23.60
C ASN A 455 -14.41 4.20 -22.30
N ASN A 456 -14.57 5.44 -21.81
CA ASN A 456 -13.93 5.89 -20.58
C ASN A 456 -14.42 5.17 -19.30
N MET A 457 -15.48 4.35 -19.36
CA MET A 457 -15.87 3.44 -18.29
C MET A 457 -15.00 2.18 -18.23
N VAL A 458 -14.41 1.76 -19.36
CA VAL A 458 -13.55 0.59 -19.45
C VAL A 458 -12.10 0.99 -19.20
N PHE A 459 -11.64 2.01 -19.92
CA PHE A 459 -10.31 2.57 -19.78
C PHE A 459 -10.32 4.04 -20.19
N GLN A 460 -9.70 4.90 -19.39
CA GLN A 460 -9.46 6.30 -19.74
C GLN A 460 -7.97 6.57 -19.62
N GLY A 461 -7.34 6.98 -20.73
CA GLY A 461 -5.92 7.30 -20.77
C GLY A 461 -5.53 8.54 -19.95
N CYS A 462 -4.27 8.59 -19.55
CA CYS A 462 -3.65 9.70 -18.83
C CYS A 462 -2.15 9.79 -19.15
N THR A 463 -1.53 10.88 -18.74
CA THR A 463 -0.07 11.01 -18.68
C THR A 463 0.41 10.68 -17.28
N THR A 464 1.37 9.77 -17.14
CA THR A 464 1.96 9.42 -15.84
C THR A 464 3.04 10.40 -15.42
N ASN A 465 3.46 10.34 -14.16
CA ASN A 465 4.61 11.09 -13.66
C ASN A 465 5.96 10.63 -14.25
N ASN A 466 5.97 9.51 -14.99
CA ASN A 466 7.10 9.10 -15.81
C ASN A 466 7.17 9.84 -17.16
N GLY A 467 6.17 10.65 -17.50
CA GLY A 467 6.05 11.32 -18.81
C GLY A 467 5.38 10.45 -19.89
N ASP A 468 4.97 9.23 -19.56
CA ASP A 468 4.35 8.31 -20.51
C ASP A 468 2.87 8.67 -20.73
N THR A 469 2.44 8.75 -21.99
CA THR A 469 1.02 8.84 -22.33
C THR A 469 0.44 7.45 -22.52
N LEU A 470 -0.50 7.06 -21.66
CA LEU A 470 -1.05 5.73 -21.61
C LEU A 470 -2.34 5.59 -22.41
N SER A 471 -2.43 4.48 -23.15
CA SER A 471 -3.59 4.02 -23.89
C SER A 471 -4.00 2.64 -23.36
N PRO A 472 -5.21 2.12 -23.69
CA PRO A 472 -5.62 0.79 -23.25
C PRO A 472 -4.66 -0.34 -23.68
N GLN A 473 -3.93 -0.15 -24.78
CA GLN A 473 -2.96 -1.10 -25.33
C GLN A 473 -1.52 -0.84 -24.89
N SER A 474 -1.26 0.22 -24.12
CA SER A 474 0.07 0.48 -23.57
C SER A 474 0.51 -0.69 -22.68
N SER A 475 1.80 -1.03 -22.76
CA SER A 475 2.38 -2.04 -21.87
C SER A 475 2.53 -1.46 -20.47
N LEU A 476 2.03 -2.20 -19.48
CA LEU A 476 2.18 -1.88 -18.07
C LEU A 476 3.65 -2.01 -17.66
N LYS A 477 4.21 -0.95 -17.08
CA LYS A 477 5.59 -0.90 -16.59
C LYS A 477 5.65 -1.43 -15.16
N MET A 478 6.40 -2.51 -14.97
CA MET A 478 6.65 -3.09 -13.66
C MET A 478 8.09 -3.59 -13.64
N ARG A 479 8.92 -2.93 -12.84
CA ARG A 479 10.37 -3.17 -12.75
C ARG A 479 10.73 -3.54 -11.32
N VAL A 480 11.83 -4.26 -11.15
CA VAL A 480 12.38 -4.59 -9.84
C VAL A 480 13.67 -3.81 -9.62
N GLY A 481 13.75 -3.10 -8.49
CA GLY A 481 14.82 -2.15 -8.17
C GLY A 481 15.89 -2.67 -7.21
N ASP A 482 16.04 -3.99 -7.05
CA ASP A 482 17.03 -4.57 -6.13
C ASP A 482 18.44 -4.69 -6.72
N ALA A 483 18.61 -4.29 -7.99
CA ALA A 483 19.87 -4.18 -8.69
C ALA A 483 19.88 -2.91 -9.57
N THR A 484 21.08 -2.46 -9.93
CA THR A 484 21.28 -1.31 -10.83
C THR A 484 21.94 -1.77 -12.14
N PRO A 485 21.35 -1.49 -13.31
CA PRO A 485 20.06 -0.84 -13.50
C PRO A 485 18.89 -1.74 -13.11
N ALA A 486 17.77 -1.14 -12.65
CA ALA A 486 16.53 -1.87 -12.43
C ALA A 486 16.04 -2.52 -13.73
N VAL A 487 15.47 -3.73 -13.65
CA VAL A 487 15.02 -4.50 -14.84
C VAL A 487 13.51 -4.70 -14.82
N ASP A 488 12.91 -4.94 -15.99
CA ASP A 488 11.51 -5.35 -16.07
C ASP A 488 11.30 -6.69 -15.35
N VAL A 489 10.15 -6.90 -14.70
CA VAL A 489 9.87 -8.14 -13.97
C VAL A 489 9.94 -9.40 -14.84
N LEU A 490 9.71 -9.30 -16.15
CA LEU A 490 9.85 -10.42 -17.10
C LEU A 490 11.31 -10.75 -17.44
N GLN A 491 12.26 -9.89 -17.07
CA GLN A 491 13.69 -10.07 -17.30
C GLN A 491 14.42 -10.58 -16.05
N ASP A 492 13.81 -10.45 -14.87
CA ASP A 492 14.40 -10.98 -13.64
C ASP A 492 14.27 -12.51 -13.58
N PRO A 493 15.38 -13.27 -13.47
CA PRO A 493 15.35 -14.73 -13.55
C PRO A 493 14.61 -15.41 -12.39
N LEU A 494 14.45 -14.74 -11.25
CA LEU A 494 13.80 -15.30 -10.07
C LEU A 494 12.28 -15.11 -10.11
N ILE A 495 11.81 -13.96 -10.60
CA ILE A 495 10.38 -13.60 -10.55
C ILE A 495 9.66 -13.61 -11.90
N ALA A 496 10.38 -13.58 -13.03
CA ALA A 496 9.77 -13.63 -14.35
C ALA A 496 8.75 -14.77 -14.53
N PRO A 497 8.99 -16.00 -14.04
CA PRO A 497 8.01 -17.09 -14.17
C PRO A 497 6.62 -16.78 -13.60
N TYR A 498 6.53 -15.91 -12.59
CA TYR A 498 5.27 -15.56 -11.94
C TYR A 498 4.45 -14.53 -12.72
N PHE A 499 5.09 -13.79 -13.63
CA PHE A 499 4.44 -12.83 -14.51
C PHE A 499 4.22 -13.36 -15.93
N GLN A 500 4.82 -14.50 -16.28
CA GLN A 500 4.62 -15.16 -17.57
C GLN A 500 3.14 -15.53 -17.78
N GLY A 501 2.62 -15.17 -18.96
CA GLY A 501 1.23 -15.43 -19.33
C GLY A 501 0.19 -14.46 -18.75
N LEU A 502 0.58 -13.58 -17.83
CA LEU A 502 -0.28 -12.48 -17.40
C LEU A 502 -0.39 -11.43 -18.52
N PRO A 503 -1.55 -10.78 -18.71
CA PRO A 503 -1.68 -9.70 -19.68
C PRO A 503 -0.65 -8.57 -19.45
N SER A 504 -0.10 -8.07 -20.56
CA SER A 504 0.83 -6.94 -20.55
C SER A 504 0.15 -5.59 -20.74
N THR A 505 -1.08 -5.56 -21.24
CA THR A 505 -1.85 -4.33 -21.51
C THR A 505 -2.88 -4.06 -20.42
N TYR A 506 -3.23 -2.79 -20.20
CA TYR A 506 -4.25 -2.43 -19.21
C TYR A 506 -5.64 -2.95 -19.58
N LEU A 507 -5.99 -2.95 -20.88
CA LEU A 507 -7.26 -3.50 -21.34
C LEU A 507 -7.43 -4.98 -20.93
N GLY A 508 -6.35 -5.76 -21.04
CA GLY A 508 -6.36 -7.18 -20.65
C GLY A 508 -6.52 -7.41 -19.14
N LEU A 509 -6.48 -6.35 -18.32
CA LEU A 509 -6.59 -6.42 -16.86
C LEU A 509 -7.96 -5.91 -16.37
N THR A 510 -8.91 -5.61 -17.24
CA THR A 510 -10.22 -5.04 -16.89
C THR A 510 -11.17 -6.04 -16.23
N ASP A 511 -11.28 -7.26 -16.77
CA ASP A 511 -12.17 -8.32 -16.28
C ASP A 511 -11.38 -9.46 -15.63
N VAL A 512 -11.61 -9.67 -14.33
CA VAL A 512 -10.95 -10.71 -13.53
C VAL A 512 -11.27 -12.14 -13.98
N ARG A 513 -12.44 -12.37 -14.58
CA ARG A 513 -12.85 -13.71 -15.05
C ARG A 513 -11.95 -14.19 -16.20
N THR A 514 -11.53 -13.26 -17.07
CA THR A 514 -10.57 -13.53 -18.14
C THR A 514 -9.16 -13.80 -17.63
N LEU A 515 -8.88 -13.40 -16.39
CA LEU A 515 -7.61 -13.62 -15.68
C LEU A 515 -7.60 -14.93 -14.89
N GLY A 516 -8.70 -15.70 -14.93
CA GLY A 516 -8.78 -17.03 -14.32
C GLY A 516 -8.98 -17.04 -12.81
N TYR A 517 -9.51 -15.96 -12.22
CA TYR A 517 -9.91 -15.92 -10.81
C TYR A 517 -11.25 -15.22 -10.59
N SER A 518 -11.85 -15.50 -9.44
CA SER A 518 -13.14 -14.97 -8.99
C SER A 518 -13.10 -14.62 -7.51
N TYR A 519 -14.22 -14.08 -7.04
CA TYR A 519 -14.46 -13.75 -5.65
C TYR A 519 -15.66 -14.52 -5.11
N GLU A 520 -15.55 -15.00 -3.88
CA GLU A 520 -16.70 -15.29 -3.04
C GLU A 520 -17.04 -14.04 -2.23
N PHE A 521 -18.07 -13.32 -2.68
CA PHE A 521 -18.64 -12.18 -1.99
C PHE A 521 -19.56 -12.60 -0.84
N LYS A 522 -19.60 -11.81 0.21
CA LYS A 522 -20.50 -11.97 1.36
C LYS A 522 -20.82 -10.60 1.96
N GLY A 523 -21.85 -10.57 2.82
CA GLY A 523 -22.20 -9.39 3.59
C GLY A 523 -22.54 -8.20 2.70
N LEU A 524 -22.23 -6.99 3.18
CA LEU A 524 -22.56 -5.74 2.49
C LEU A 524 -21.86 -5.57 1.14
N LEU A 525 -20.63 -6.09 0.97
CA LEU A 525 -19.95 -6.06 -0.33
C LEU A 525 -20.63 -6.99 -1.36
N GLY A 526 -21.14 -8.14 -0.92
CA GLY A 526 -21.93 -9.03 -1.76
C GLY A 526 -23.30 -8.47 -2.13
N ASP A 527 -23.98 -7.81 -1.18
CA ASP A 527 -25.22 -7.07 -1.46
C ASP A 527 -24.98 -5.93 -2.47
N MET A 528 -23.84 -5.24 -2.37
CA MET A 528 -23.45 -4.20 -3.32
C MET A 528 -23.09 -4.76 -4.70
N TYR A 529 -22.46 -5.93 -4.78
CA TYR A 529 -22.20 -6.61 -6.05
C TYR A 529 -23.52 -7.04 -6.72
N ASP A 530 -24.41 -7.74 -5.99
CA ASP A 530 -25.67 -8.27 -6.53
C ASP A 530 -26.65 -7.17 -6.97
N LYS A 531 -26.70 -6.06 -6.22
CA LYS A 531 -27.68 -5.00 -6.48
C LYS A 531 -27.12 -3.81 -7.21
N CYS A 532 -25.79 -3.63 -7.23
CA CYS A 532 -25.15 -2.43 -7.74
C CYS A 532 -25.78 -1.16 -7.13
N ASP A 533 -26.35 -0.30 -7.98
CA ASP A 533 -27.12 0.86 -7.57
C ASP A 533 -28.62 0.59 -7.43
N GLY A 534 -29.13 -0.59 -7.76
CA GLY A 534 -30.54 -0.98 -7.64
C GLY A 534 -30.99 -1.31 -6.20
N SER A 535 -32.31 -1.35 -5.97
CA SER A 535 -32.90 -1.83 -4.70
C SER A 535 -34.01 -2.85 -4.88
N THR A 536 -34.29 -3.32 -6.10
CA THR A 536 -35.37 -4.28 -6.31
C THR A 536 -34.83 -5.69 -6.11
N ALA A 537 -35.52 -6.43 -5.25
CA ALA A 537 -35.35 -7.85 -4.96
C ALA A 537 -35.67 -8.72 -6.17
N GLU A 538 -34.94 -8.55 -7.26
CA GLU A 538 -34.69 -9.62 -8.22
C GLU A 538 -33.20 -9.89 -8.07
N SER A 539 -32.86 -10.93 -7.31
CA SER A 539 -31.53 -11.51 -7.41
C SER A 539 -31.31 -11.74 -8.90
N LEU A 540 -30.29 -11.11 -9.47
CA LEU A 540 -29.73 -11.66 -10.69
C LEU A 540 -29.17 -13.00 -10.24
N HIS A 541 -29.95 -14.04 -10.58
CA HIS A 541 -29.52 -15.42 -10.67
C HIS A 541 -28.04 -15.44 -11.03
N VAL A 542 -27.26 -16.23 -10.27
CA VAL A 542 -25.88 -16.64 -10.57
C VAL A 542 -25.57 -16.34 -12.03
N GLU A 543 -24.86 -15.25 -12.29
CA GLU A 543 -24.45 -14.93 -13.64
C GLU A 543 -23.48 -16.02 -14.07
N SER A 544 -24.01 -17.05 -14.73
CA SER A 544 -23.23 -17.83 -15.67
C SER A 544 -23.08 -16.95 -16.90
N VAL A 545 -22.05 -16.11 -16.93
CA VAL A 545 -21.68 -15.44 -18.18
C VAL A 545 -21.16 -16.53 -19.12
N THR A 546 -21.88 -16.74 -20.21
CA THR A 546 -21.71 -17.86 -21.15
C THR A 546 -20.43 -17.81 -21.99
N ASN A 547 -19.39 -17.10 -21.55
CA ASN A 547 -18.08 -17.06 -22.21
C ASN A 547 -16.88 -17.03 -21.24
N ALA A 548 -17.08 -17.20 -19.93
CA ALA A 548 -16.00 -17.39 -18.96
C ALA A 548 -16.28 -18.62 -18.08
N GLU A 549 -15.29 -19.50 -17.91
CA GLU A 549 -15.42 -20.72 -17.07
C GLU A 549 -15.39 -20.40 -15.54
N VAL A 550 -15.18 -19.13 -15.17
CA VAL A 550 -14.95 -18.67 -13.78
C VAL A 550 -16.01 -17.63 -13.40
N ASN A 551 -16.88 -17.97 -12.44
CA ASN A 551 -17.96 -17.09 -11.97
C ASN A 551 -17.78 -16.71 -10.49
N HIS A 552 -18.23 -15.50 -10.16
CA HIS A 552 -18.31 -15.04 -8.79
C HIS A 552 -19.38 -15.78 -7.99
N VAL A 553 -19.18 -15.88 -6.68
CA VAL A 553 -20.15 -16.50 -5.76
C VAL A 553 -20.63 -15.42 -4.79
N VAL A 554 -21.93 -15.18 -4.72
CA VAL A 554 -22.51 -14.25 -3.75
C VAL A 554 -23.19 -15.05 -2.64
N ARG A 555 -22.75 -14.85 -1.40
CA ARG A 555 -23.35 -15.46 -0.21
C ARG A 555 -24.41 -14.54 0.41
N PRO A 556 -25.49 -15.10 0.97
CA PRO A 556 -26.52 -14.31 1.65
C PRO A 556 -25.97 -13.46 2.80
N VAL A 557 -26.59 -12.30 3.01
CA VAL A 557 -26.33 -11.44 4.15
C VAL A 557 -27.00 -12.02 5.40
N THR A 558 -26.19 -12.32 6.42
CA THR A 558 -26.67 -13.02 7.64
C THR A 558 -26.26 -12.34 8.94
N LYS A 559 -25.28 -11.43 8.92
CA LYS A 559 -24.80 -10.75 10.13
C LYS A 559 -25.77 -9.65 10.56
N GLU A 560 -26.02 -9.55 11.86
CA GLU A 560 -26.94 -8.56 12.44
C GLU A 560 -26.57 -7.11 12.06
N GLY A 561 -25.27 -6.78 12.08
CA GLY A 561 -24.78 -5.46 11.66
C GLY A 561 -25.17 -5.12 10.23
N ASP A 562 -24.84 -6.02 9.30
CA ASP A 562 -25.13 -5.84 7.88
C ASP A 562 -26.64 -5.75 7.60
N LEU A 563 -27.46 -6.58 8.26
CA LEU A 563 -28.91 -6.51 8.15
C LEU A 563 -29.46 -5.17 8.65
N ALA A 564 -28.90 -4.63 9.74
CA ALA A 564 -29.24 -3.30 10.24
C ALA A 564 -28.79 -2.20 9.26
N SER A 565 -27.61 -2.32 8.63
CA SER A 565 -27.14 -1.38 7.62
C SER A 565 -28.02 -1.38 6.36
N ILE A 566 -28.48 -2.56 5.91
CA ILE A 566 -29.43 -2.68 4.79
C ILE A 566 -30.79 -2.06 5.16
N ALA A 567 -31.35 -2.40 6.32
CA ALA A 567 -32.64 -1.87 6.75
C ALA A 567 -32.60 -0.34 6.93
N MET A 568 -31.50 0.20 7.49
CA MET A 568 -31.29 1.63 7.60
C MET A 568 -31.21 2.29 6.22
N ARG A 569 -30.41 1.73 5.29
CA ARG A 569 -30.32 2.23 3.91
C ARG A 569 -31.71 2.32 3.29
N ASP A 570 -32.48 1.23 3.33
CA ASP A 570 -33.77 1.16 2.66
C ASP A 570 -34.75 2.19 3.25
N GLN A 571 -34.74 2.39 4.58
CA GLN A 571 -35.54 3.42 5.23
C GLN A 571 -35.08 4.85 4.89
N VAL A 572 -33.78 5.10 4.85
CA VAL A 572 -33.21 6.41 4.45
C VAL A 572 -33.57 6.73 3.00
N LEU A 573 -33.41 5.78 2.08
CA LEU A 573 -33.77 5.97 0.67
C LEU A 573 -35.28 6.18 0.48
N SER A 574 -36.12 5.48 1.23
CA SER A 574 -37.57 5.70 1.21
C SER A 574 -37.93 7.10 1.69
N LEU A 575 -37.31 7.58 2.78
CA LEU A 575 -37.55 8.92 3.30
C LEU A 575 -37.02 10.00 2.35
N ALA A 576 -35.83 9.80 1.79
CA ALA A 576 -35.23 10.67 0.78
C ALA A 576 -36.18 10.87 -0.41
N SER A 577 -36.72 9.76 -0.94
CA SER A 577 -37.71 9.80 -2.03
C SER A 577 -38.99 10.56 -1.64
N SER A 578 -39.48 10.38 -0.40
CA SER A 578 -40.70 11.05 0.08
C SER A 578 -40.59 12.58 0.15
N ILE A 579 -39.37 13.12 0.27
CA ILE A 579 -39.09 14.55 0.27
C ILE A 579 -38.51 15.05 -1.06
N GLY A 580 -38.59 14.24 -2.12
CA GLY A 580 -38.19 14.61 -3.49
C GLY A 580 -36.69 14.54 -3.78
N LEU A 581 -35.90 13.83 -2.97
CA LEU A 581 -34.49 13.56 -3.30
C LEU A 581 -34.37 12.49 -4.38
N THR A 582 -33.35 12.64 -5.23
CA THR A 582 -32.91 11.55 -6.09
C THR A 582 -32.30 10.42 -5.26
N ARG A 583 -32.12 9.27 -5.89
CA ARG A 583 -31.50 8.12 -5.25
C ARG A 583 -30.06 8.38 -4.82
N ASP A 584 -29.26 9.02 -5.68
CA ASP A 584 -27.88 9.40 -5.36
C ASP A 584 -27.83 10.41 -4.22
N GLN A 585 -28.75 11.38 -4.20
CA GLN A 585 -28.92 12.28 -3.05
C GLN A 585 -29.29 11.49 -1.79
N GLY A 586 -30.16 10.49 -1.87
CA GLY A 586 -30.50 9.63 -0.73
C GLY A 586 -29.30 8.83 -0.19
N PHE A 587 -28.44 8.30 -1.06
CA PHE A 587 -27.20 7.66 -0.63
C PHE A 587 -26.20 8.64 -0.04
N HIS A 588 -26.13 9.86 -0.57
CA HIS A 588 -25.35 10.94 0.02
C HIS A 588 -25.84 11.30 1.42
N GLU A 589 -27.15 11.34 1.65
CA GLU A 589 -27.72 11.49 3.00
C GLU A 589 -27.33 10.34 3.93
N LEU A 590 -27.32 9.09 3.44
CA LEU A 590 -26.87 7.92 4.22
C LEU A 590 -25.39 8.03 4.60
N GLU A 591 -24.53 8.52 3.70
CA GLU A 591 -23.12 8.77 3.99
C GLU A 591 -22.97 9.85 5.07
N LYS A 592 -23.67 10.99 4.94
CA LYS A 592 -23.66 12.04 5.97
C LYS A 592 -24.09 11.54 7.34
N MET A 593 -25.18 10.76 7.39
CA MET A 593 -25.64 10.14 8.64
C MET A 593 -24.61 9.15 9.21
N THR A 594 -23.90 8.41 8.36
CA THR A 594 -22.86 7.46 8.78
C THR A 594 -21.65 8.17 9.39
N VAL A 595 -21.20 9.26 8.74
CA VAL A 595 -20.09 10.09 9.23
C VAL A 595 -20.46 10.81 10.54
N ALA A 596 -21.66 11.38 10.63
CA ALA A 596 -22.16 12.01 11.86
C ALA A 596 -22.30 11.00 13.01
N MET A 597 -22.75 9.77 12.73
CA MET A 597 -22.77 8.69 13.71
C MET A 597 -21.37 8.33 14.17
N HIS A 598 -20.40 8.24 13.25
CA HIS A 598 -19.02 7.94 13.62
C HIS A 598 -18.47 8.96 14.61
N ASP A 599 -18.59 10.24 14.25
CA ASP A 599 -18.07 11.36 15.02
C ASP A 599 -18.63 11.42 16.45
N GLN A 600 -19.91 11.08 16.64
CA GLN A 600 -20.59 11.31 17.92
C GLN A 600 -20.83 10.05 18.76
N CYS A 601 -20.81 8.87 18.15
CA CYS A 601 -21.22 7.63 18.82
C CYS A 601 -20.20 6.49 18.73
N LEU A 602 -19.17 6.60 17.87
CA LEU A 602 -18.17 5.56 17.69
C LEU A 602 -16.84 5.97 18.33
N PRO A 603 -16.01 5.01 18.76
CA PRO A 603 -14.64 5.32 19.17
C PRO A 603 -13.84 5.89 17.99
N GLY A 604 -13.02 6.89 18.28
CA GLY A 604 -12.15 7.53 17.29
C GLY A 604 -12.71 8.86 16.80
N SER A 605 -11.92 9.54 15.98
CA SER A 605 -12.29 10.78 15.32
C SER A 605 -12.29 10.59 13.81
N VAL A 606 -13.20 11.27 13.10
CA VAL A 606 -13.07 11.44 11.66
C VAL A 606 -12.00 12.52 11.43
N ALA A 607 -10.82 12.12 10.96
CA ALA A 607 -9.66 13.00 10.81
C ALA A 607 -9.17 13.04 9.36
N ASP A 608 -8.50 14.14 9.01
CA ASP A 608 -7.75 14.25 7.76
C ASP A 608 -6.43 13.45 7.84
N PHE A 609 -5.76 13.28 6.69
CA PHE A 609 -4.39 12.79 6.63
C PHE A 609 -3.44 13.71 7.40
N THR A 610 -2.40 13.15 8.01
CA THR A 610 -1.33 13.97 8.60
C THR A 610 -0.57 14.71 7.49
N PRO A 611 0.02 15.89 7.78
CA PRO A 611 0.84 16.61 6.81
C PRO A 611 1.96 15.76 6.21
N GLU A 612 2.62 14.94 7.04
CA GLU A 612 3.72 14.06 6.61
C GLU A 612 3.23 12.99 5.64
N PHE A 613 2.06 12.40 5.91
CA PHE A 613 1.45 11.44 5.00
C PHE A 613 1.05 12.09 3.67
N LYS A 614 0.48 13.29 3.71
CA LYS A 614 0.12 14.04 2.50
C LYS A 614 1.33 14.34 1.62
N ASP A 615 2.42 14.79 2.22
CA ASP A 615 3.66 15.07 1.51
C ASP A 615 4.21 13.79 0.84
N GLN A 616 4.33 12.71 1.61
CA GLN A 616 4.88 11.45 1.12
C GLN A 616 4.03 10.79 0.02
N TRP A 617 2.71 10.92 0.08
CA TRP A 617 1.78 10.33 -0.89
C TRP A 617 1.33 11.31 -1.99
N HIS A 618 1.88 12.53 -1.98
CA HIS A 618 1.53 13.61 -2.90
C HIS A 618 0.01 13.90 -2.92
N ILE A 619 -0.62 13.86 -1.75
CA ILE A 619 -2.06 14.12 -1.56
C ILE A 619 -2.26 15.60 -1.28
N THR A 620 -3.01 16.28 -2.14
CA THR A 620 -3.37 17.70 -1.93
C THR A 620 -4.73 17.88 -1.27
N ASP A 621 -5.64 16.91 -1.48
CA ASP A 621 -7.02 16.99 -1.03
C ASP A 621 -7.15 16.58 0.45
N ALA A 622 -8.27 16.95 1.08
CA ALA A 622 -8.65 16.41 2.38
C ALA A 622 -9.23 14.99 2.25
N ALA A 623 -9.13 14.19 3.32
CA ALA A 623 -9.81 12.90 3.40
C ALA A 623 -11.33 13.08 3.15
N PRO A 624 -11.98 12.29 2.27
CA PRO A 624 -13.36 12.53 1.88
C PRO A 624 -14.36 12.56 3.04
N ALA A 625 -14.23 11.64 4.00
CA ALA A 625 -15.12 11.60 5.15
C ALA A 625 -14.92 12.79 6.10
N PHE A 626 -13.67 13.24 6.29
CA PHE A 626 -13.35 14.44 7.05
C PHE A 626 -13.96 15.69 6.42
N GLN A 627 -13.75 15.86 5.10
CA GLN A 627 -14.32 16.99 4.37
C GLN A 627 -15.86 17.00 4.44
N LEU A 628 -16.49 15.83 4.38
CA LEU A 628 -17.95 15.71 4.51
C LEU A 628 -18.41 16.11 5.91
N LEU A 629 -17.71 15.67 6.97
CA LEU A 629 -18.03 16.05 8.34
C LEU A 629 -17.93 17.57 8.55
N GLU A 630 -16.88 18.20 8.05
CA GLU A 630 -16.70 19.65 8.14
C GLU A 630 -17.81 20.41 7.39
N ASN A 631 -18.24 19.90 6.23
CA ASN A 631 -19.38 20.48 5.50
C ASN A 631 -20.70 20.35 6.27
N ILE A 632 -20.92 19.24 6.99
CA ILE A 632 -22.09 19.07 7.86
C ILE A 632 -22.04 20.07 9.03
N ARG A 633 -20.89 20.15 9.72
CA ARG A 633 -20.69 21.02 10.89
C ARG A 633 -20.85 22.51 10.57
N ASN A 634 -20.34 22.93 9.42
CA ASN A 634 -20.42 24.31 8.97
C ASN A 634 -21.76 24.67 8.31
N GLY A 635 -22.68 23.71 8.19
CA GLY A 635 -24.00 23.92 7.58
C GLY A 635 -23.98 24.05 6.05
N ASN A 636 -22.85 23.73 5.40
CA ASN A 636 -22.71 23.74 3.94
C ASN A 636 -23.42 22.54 3.31
N ASP A 637 -23.48 21.41 4.02
CA ASP A 637 -24.15 20.19 3.57
C ASP A 637 -24.91 19.51 4.72
N PRO A 638 -26.01 20.12 5.22
CA PRO A 638 -26.77 19.59 6.35
C PRO A 638 -27.50 18.30 5.97
N ILE A 639 -27.76 17.44 6.95
CA ILE A 639 -28.58 16.23 6.76
C ILE A 639 -30.04 16.65 6.57
N ARG A 640 -30.64 16.23 5.46
CA ARG A 640 -32.00 16.62 5.01
C ARG A 640 -33.07 15.60 5.40
N ILE A 641 -32.68 14.40 5.82
CA ILE A 641 -33.60 13.33 6.19
C ILE A 641 -34.37 13.73 7.47
N PRO A 642 -35.71 13.77 7.45
CA PRO A 642 -36.49 14.15 8.63
C PRO A 642 -36.26 13.17 9.77
N LYS A 643 -36.01 13.69 10.98
CA LYS A 643 -35.80 12.88 12.20
C LYS A 643 -34.68 11.84 12.07
N TRP A 644 -33.64 12.13 11.29
CA TRP A 644 -32.52 11.22 11.03
C TRP A 644 -31.82 10.73 12.32
N GLN A 645 -31.75 11.55 13.37
CA GLN A 645 -31.23 11.13 14.67
C GLN A 645 -32.04 9.99 15.28
N GLY A 646 -33.37 9.98 15.08
CA GLY A 646 -34.24 8.90 15.52
C GLY A 646 -33.94 7.58 14.82
N LEU A 647 -33.52 7.63 13.55
CA LEU A 647 -33.08 6.45 12.80
C LEU A 647 -31.77 5.90 13.38
N LEU A 648 -30.81 6.76 13.70
CA LEU A 648 -29.56 6.33 14.33
C LEU A 648 -29.79 5.70 15.70
N GLN A 649 -30.71 6.26 16.49
CA GLN A 649 -31.13 5.66 17.74
C GLN A 649 -31.77 4.28 17.52
N GLN A 650 -32.68 4.16 16.55
CA GLN A 650 -33.38 2.92 16.24
C GLN A 650 -32.45 1.80 15.77
N PHE A 651 -31.52 2.10 14.85
CA PHE A 651 -30.69 1.06 14.21
C PHE A 651 -29.39 0.79 14.97
N TYR A 652 -28.81 1.78 15.64
CA TYR A 652 -27.48 1.69 16.24
C TYR A 652 -27.39 2.15 17.70
N ASN A 653 -28.53 2.44 18.34
CA ASN A 653 -28.57 2.97 19.71
C ASN A 653 -27.68 4.22 19.88
N CYS A 654 -27.60 5.05 18.85
CA CYS A 654 -26.81 6.28 18.83
C CYS A 654 -27.71 7.48 19.07
N THR A 655 -27.56 8.12 20.23
CA THR A 655 -28.24 9.38 20.57
C THR A 655 -27.32 10.55 20.27
N ILE A 656 -27.66 11.32 19.24
CA ILE A 656 -26.96 12.54 18.83
C ILE A 656 -27.74 13.76 19.34
N ALA A 657 -27.02 14.74 19.88
CA ALA A 657 -27.56 15.97 20.44
C ALA A 657 -28.06 16.97 19.37
#